data_AF-A0A178EEL1-F1
#
_entry.id   AF-A0A178EEL1-F1
#
_cell.length_a   1.000
_cell.length_b   1.000
_cell.length_c   1.000
_cell.angle_alpha   90.00
_cell.angle_beta   90.00
_cell.angle_gamma   90.00
#
_symmetry.space_group_name_H-M   'P 1'
#
loop_
_entity.id
_entity.type
_entity.pdbx_description
1 polymer ?
#
loop_
_entity_poly.entity_id
_entity_poly.type
_entity_poly.pdbx_seq_one_letter_code
_entity_poly.pdbx_strand_id
1 'polypeptide(L)'
;MAAADVDVGYLAASYSVPATTLQSLLTEPTVELVKSLLTQIQAKARLYDDLQSDKLRSDVELETAVRGGEQRARSLKAAADKAQNDAQELRQQLAQQETARQQVEAELHSIKASAATSTSEVQALESRIKTLESHNRDAMSMHEAKVVAHDRLAKELSEQHQKSVDLRKQVSALEEKNQTLESAASNVRFRETNLNQEIEQLRKNIDWYTTELKTRSDDHSKFRKEKNAQIAQLQRENADASETIDSLRRTETLLRQQLEELKTKADEDRLRIDDLENSASTIESDFRIQLDSARRLATLHQQKAESTKRRVDELQEEASRLQEDASQEIGLLQAELEQQSSAVAEAESRIAELETVVEGLQSEASELRDAVRIPGTPRRGINGSFGTPARAGSPAVFSPGGSSTRGQISHGQVLKENLDLKADVRKLRIKVEEQAKMADEMLQMLEGKQPEFEDLRHENEALRARADDASALLEEATAEREVARKETRKAIGDLEGVRGECTLLRHQVQDMTIQLRVLLWRHEAAQNGFDSLPAEQQQFLRDAIDNQVPDNLLSDESATQNTITKHLVLYKNIAELQYQNTELLRTIRKVGEEQESQEVRNNIDQHNKDVEELDKLRSLVAERDEHIKSLNLRTQSFKTERDMYYRIVTSRGQSQSDAQVTSAFAQSVPATGAGLQLEHTSQPRAVPEYDKLIKDLQSHIDLLKEESAADRLASKTQIGSLTKDNTQLQSEKVRLESQVRREQDRYTRLEGTIKLLQAEKDTLQERYNNVQRTLAQQDGRIVNADQEAADAASRIQGLENELLNIRATHNMSKTVEARLNERVKELTEERDRLSKMKSCGS
;
A
#
# COMPACT_ATOMS: atom_id res chain seq x y z
N MET A 1 -98.84 191.75 167.11
CA MET A 1 -98.92 192.83 168.12
C MET A 1 -98.36 194.11 167.51
N ALA A 2 -98.27 195.22 168.26
CA ALA A 2 -97.89 196.54 167.73
C ALA A 2 -96.58 196.53 166.93
N ALA A 3 -96.50 197.41 165.93
CA ALA A 3 -95.46 197.41 164.91
C ALA A 3 -94.14 198.05 165.37
N ALA A 4 -93.05 197.64 164.72
CA ALA A 4 -91.80 198.36 164.63
C ALA A 4 -91.33 198.27 163.16
N ASP A 5 -91.03 199.41 162.52
CA ASP A 5 -90.83 199.48 161.06
C ASP A 5 -89.46 198.96 160.56
N VAL A 6 -88.58 198.51 161.45
CA VAL A 6 -87.21 198.06 161.13
C VAL A 6 -86.88 196.77 161.87
N ASP A 7 -86.58 195.69 161.14
CA ASP A 7 -86.08 194.43 161.74
C ASP A 7 -84.60 194.57 162.14
N VAL A 8 -84.42 194.98 163.39
CA VAL A 8 -83.13 195.09 164.08
C VAL A 8 -82.38 193.74 164.09
N GLY A 9 -83.09 192.62 164.23
CA GLY A 9 -82.48 191.29 164.38
C GLY A 9 -81.82 190.81 163.09
N TYR A 10 -82.52 190.98 161.96
CA TYR A 10 -81.98 190.62 160.65
C TYR A 10 -80.78 191.49 160.24
N LEU A 11 -80.85 192.80 160.49
CA LEU A 11 -79.74 193.73 160.20
C LEU A 11 -78.51 193.48 161.10
N ALA A 12 -78.73 193.18 162.39
CA ALA A 12 -77.67 192.77 163.30
C ALA A 12 -76.91 191.53 162.81
N ALA A 13 -77.63 190.47 162.41
CA ALA A 13 -77.04 189.23 161.94
C ALA A 13 -76.36 189.35 160.56
N SER A 14 -76.95 190.12 159.63
CA SER A 14 -76.43 190.25 158.26
C SER A 14 -75.21 191.16 158.16
N TYR A 15 -75.09 192.19 159.00
CA TYR A 15 -73.96 193.15 159.00
C TYR A 15 -73.02 193.05 160.21
N SER A 16 -73.21 192.06 161.08
CA SER A 16 -72.39 191.81 162.28
C SER A 16 -72.44 192.94 163.35
N VAL A 17 -73.56 193.68 163.41
CA VAL A 17 -73.78 194.80 164.33
C VAL A 17 -74.49 194.29 165.60
N PRO A 18 -74.16 194.73 166.82
CA PRO A 18 -74.97 194.41 168.01
C PRO A 18 -76.41 194.95 167.89
N ALA A 19 -77.39 194.09 168.17
CA ALA A 19 -78.81 194.47 168.13
C ALA A 19 -79.16 195.60 169.12
N THR A 20 -78.46 195.67 170.26
CA THR A 20 -78.58 196.74 171.25
C THR A 20 -78.15 198.10 170.70
N THR A 21 -77.10 198.17 169.88
CA THR A 21 -76.66 199.43 169.25
C THR A 21 -77.57 199.88 168.10
N LEU A 22 -78.23 198.94 167.41
CA LEU A 22 -79.28 199.26 166.44
C LEU A 22 -80.58 199.73 167.14
N GLN A 23 -80.91 199.18 168.31
CA GLN A 23 -82.02 199.67 169.13
C GLN A 23 -81.74 201.07 169.72
N SER A 24 -80.54 201.33 170.26
CA SER A 24 -80.20 202.67 170.77
C SER A 24 -80.23 203.74 169.67
N LEU A 25 -79.85 203.38 168.43
CA LEU A 25 -79.97 204.24 167.25
C LEU A 25 -81.41 204.67 166.93
N LEU A 26 -82.40 203.86 167.28
CA LEU A 26 -83.82 204.17 167.08
C LEU A 26 -84.41 205.03 168.20
N THR A 27 -83.86 204.97 169.42
CA THR A 27 -84.39 205.73 170.58
C THR A 27 -83.65 207.04 170.84
N GLU A 28 -82.31 207.07 170.74
CA GLU A 28 -81.48 208.27 170.94
C GLU A 28 -80.28 208.28 169.97
N PRO A 29 -80.44 208.83 168.74
CA PRO A 29 -79.40 208.79 167.71
C PRO A 29 -78.27 209.78 167.99
N THR A 30 -77.05 209.26 168.20
CA THR A 30 -75.80 210.04 168.22
C THR A 30 -74.95 209.78 166.98
N VAL A 31 -74.16 210.79 166.57
CA VAL A 31 -73.42 210.79 165.29
C VAL A 31 -72.36 209.68 165.22
N GLU A 32 -71.77 209.32 166.36
CA GLU A 32 -70.75 208.26 166.44
C GLU A 32 -71.35 206.86 166.18
N LEU A 33 -72.56 206.60 166.69
CA LEU A 33 -73.31 205.37 166.46
C LEU A 33 -73.64 205.18 164.97
N VAL A 34 -74.05 206.24 164.27
CA VAL A 34 -74.31 206.20 162.82
C VAL A 34 -73.03 205.90 162.03
N LYS A 35 -71.89 206.50 162.41
CA LYS A 35 -70.60 206.21 161.77
C LYS A 35 -70.15 204.76 161.98
N SER A 36 -70.35 204.21 163.18
CA SER A 36 -70.03 202.82 163.52
C SER A 36 -70.81 201.82 162.66
N LEU A 37 -72.08 202.11 162.38
CA LEU A 37 -72.91 201.29 161.49
C LEU A 37 -72.36 201.26 160.05
N LEU A 38 -72.04 202.45 159.50
CA LEU A 38 -71.62 202.60 158.12
C LEU A 38 -70.24 201.96 157.84
N THR A 39 -69.31 201.98 158.80
CA THR A 39 -68.01 201.30 158.63
C THR A 39 -68.13 199.78 158.67
N GLN A 40 -69.04 199.23 159.49
CA GLN A 40 -69.31 197.78 159.51
C GLN A 40 -69.98 197.30 158.21
N ILE A 41 -70.95 198.06 157.69
CA ILE A 41 -71.57 197.81 156.38
C ILE A 41 -70.50 197.86 155.26
N GLN A 42 -69.60 198.86 155.29
CA GLN A 42 -68.52 199.00 154.29
C GLN A 42 -67.54 197.82 154.32
N ALA A 43 -67.21 197.28 155.50
CA ALA A 43 -66.36 196.10 155.62
C ALA A 43 -67.01 194.84 155.04
N LYS A 44 -68.32 194.65 155.29
CA LYS A 44 -69.12 193.54 154.74
C LYS A 44 -69.25 193.58 153.21
N ALA A 45 -69.35 194.77 152.62
CA ALA A 45 -69.40 194.93 151.17
C ALA A 45 -68.10 194.46 150.49
N ARG A 46 -66.93 194.90 150.98
CA ARG A 46 -65.62 194.52 150.42
C ARG A 46 -65.39 193.00 150.45
N LEU A 47 -65.72 192.35 151.56
CA LEU A 47 -65.61 190.89 151.70
C LEU A 47 -66.49 190.11 150.71
N TYR A 48 -67.55 190.71 150.16
CA TYR A 48 -68.38 190.10 149.12
C TYR A 48 -67.72 190.24 147.74
N ASP A 49 -67.21 191.43 147.42
CA ASP A 49 -66.50 191.70 146.16
C ASP A 49 -65.23 190.81 146.04
N ASP A 50 -64.45 190.70 147.11
CA ASP A 50 -63.26 189.84 147.21
C ASP A 50 -63.62 188.37 146.89
N LEU A 51 -64.64 187.83 147.58
CA LEU A 51 -65.09 186.44 147.42
C LEU A 51 -65.63 186.15 146.00
N GLN A 52 -66.29 187.13 145.38
CA GLN A 52 -66.78 187.01 144.00
C GLN A 52 -65.62 186.99 142.99
N SER A 53 -64.51 187.68 143.27
CA SER A 53 -63.31 187.68 142.43
C SER A 53 -62.54 186.34 142.49
N ASP A 54 -62.36 185.76 143.68
CA ASP A 54 -61.69 184.47 143.85
C ASP A 54 -62.47 183.33 143.19
N LYS A 55 -63.82 183.37 143.23
CA LYS A 55 -64.64 182.39 142.52
C LYS A 55 -64.35 182.43 141.01
N LEU A 56 -64.43 183.60 140.38
CA LEU A 56 -64.19 183.76 138.94
C LEU A 56 -62.80 183.28 138.52
N ARG A 57 -61.79 183.49 139.37
CA ARG A 57 -60.45 182.95 139.16
C ARG A 57 -60.44 181.42 139.16
N SER A 58 -61.07 180.79 140.16
CA SER A 58 -61.11 179.32 140.27
C SER A 58 -61.83 178.64 139.09
N ASP A 59 -62.90 179.24 138.57
CA ASP A 59 -63.64 178.72 137.41
C ASP A 59 -62.74 178.68 136.14
N VAL A 60 -61.90 179.71 135.93
CA VAL A 60 -60.97 179.81 134.78
C VAL A 60 -59.78 178.84 134.89
N GLU A 61 -59.21 178.69 136.10
CA GLU A 61 -58.13 177.71 136.35
C GLU A 61 -58.63 176.27 136.13
N LEU A 62 -59.91 175.98 136.43
CA LEU A 62 -60.52 174.68 136.19
C LEU A 62 -60.81 174.43 134.70
N GLU A 63 -61.38 175.40 133.96
CA GLU A 63 -61.68 175.21 132.54
C GLU A 63 -60.41 175.01 131.69
N THR A 64 -59.34 175.75 132.00
CA THR A 64 -58.03 175.58 131.33
C THR A 64 -57.40 174.22 131.62
N ALA A 65 -57.53 173.69 132.84
CA ALA A 65 -57.10 172.34 133.17
C ALA A 65 -57.87 171.26 132.38
N VAL A 66 -59.21 171.39 132.26
CA VAL A 66 -60.06 170.44 131.50
C VAL A 66 -59.71 170.44 130.01
N ARG A 67 -59.62 171.61 129.36
CA ARG A 67 -59.24 171.73 127.95
C ARG A 67 -57.84 171.12 127.69
N GLY A 68 -56.88 171.38 128.59
CA GLY A 68 -55.54 170.80 128.55
C GLY A 68 -55.51 169.28 128.75
N GLY A 69 -56.44 168.72 129.52
CA GLY A 69 -56.63 167.28 129.68
C GLY A 69 -57.17 166.61 128.42
N GLU A 70 -58.26 167.14 127.84
CA GLU A 70 -58.87 166.60 126.62
C GLU A 70 -57.89 166.55 125.45
N GLN A 71 -57.09 167.60 125.24
CA GLN A 71 -56.15 167.65 124.12
C GLN A 71 -55.08 166.55 124.21
N ARG A 72 -54.63 166.19 125.42
CA ARG A 72 -53.71 165.06 125.65
C ARG A 72 -54.39 163.70 125.44
N ALA A 73 -55.64 163.55 125.86
CA ALA A 73 -56.39 162.31 125.64
C ALA A 73 -56.58 162.03 124.14
N ARG A 74 -56.87 163.06 123.34
CA ARG A 74 -57.02 162.95 121.89
C ARG A 74 -55.70 162.59 121.19
N SER A 75 -54.56 163.18 121.58
CA SER A 75 -53.26 162.86 120.97
C SER A 75 -52.75 161.46 121.34
N LEU A 76 -52.92 161.04 122.60
CA LEU A 76 -52.58 159.67 123.03
C LEU A 76 -53.41 158.61 122.30
N LYS A 77 -54.71 158.85 122.09
CA LYS A 77 -55.55 157.93 121.32
C LYS A 77 -55.07 157.81 119.87
N ALA A 78 -54.82 158.93 119.19
CA ALA A 78 -54.33 158.92 117.81
C ALA A 78 -52.97 158.19 117.66
N ALA A 79 -52.09 158.28 118.66
CA ALA A 79 -50.84 157.52 118.68
C ALA A 79 -51.06 156.01 118.86
N ALA A 80 -52.00 155.60 119.72
CA ALA A 80 -52.34 154.19 119.93
C ALA A 80 -53.02 153.58 118.69
N ASP A 81 -54.00 154.27 118.11
CA ASP A 81 -54.70 153.84 116.89
C ASP A 81 -53.71 153.65 115.72
N LYS A 82 -52.70 154.54 115.58
CA LYS A 82 -51.63 154.36 114.60
C LYS A 82 -50.77 153.12 114.89
N ALA A 83 -50.26 152.98 116.11
CA ALA A 83 -49.39 151.86 116.47
C ALA A 83 -50.07 150.49 116.30
N GLN A 84 -51.39 150.43 116.47
CA GLN A 84 -52.18 149.23 116.19
C GLN A 84 -52.23 148.89 114.68
N ASN A 85 -52.36 149.89 113.80
CA ASN A 85 -52.37 149.69 112.35
C ASN A 85 -50.98 149.25 111.84
N ASP A 86 -49.92 149.96 112.25
CA ASP A 86 -48.53 149.63 111.89
C ASP A 86 -48.20 148.16 112.27
N ALA A 87 -48.71 147.68 113.41
CA ALA A 87 -48.54 146.30 113.89
C ALA A 87 -49.41 145.24 113.16
N GLN A 88 -50.49 145.65 112.47
CA GLN A 88 -51.27 144.75 111.61
C GLN A 88 -50.59 144.58 110.23
N GLU A 89 -50.10 145.67 109.63
CA GLU A 89 -49.39 145.61 108.34
C GLU A 89 -48.15 144.72 108.42
N LEU A 90 -47.32 144.88 109.46
CA LEU A 90 -46.12 144.06 109.66
C LEU A 90 -46.43 142.56 109.81
N ARG A 91 -47.54 142.20 110.45
CA ARG A 91 -47.99 140.79 110.54
C ARG A 91 -48.44 140.24 109.20
N GLN A 92 -49.11 141.06 108.38
CA GLN A 92 -49.55 140.65 107.05
C GLN A 92 -48.35 140.45 106.10
N GLN A 93 -47.34 141.33 106.18
CA GLN A 93 -46.08 141.17 105.45
C GLN A 93 -45.30 139.93 105.90
N LEU A 94 -45.22 139.66 107.21
CA LEU A 94 -44.56 138.45 107.74
C LEU A 94 -45.20 137.17 107.17
N ALA A 95 -46.53 137.07 107.22
CA ALA A 95 -47.25 135.91 106.70
C ALA A 95 -47.03 135.71 105.19
N GLN A 96 -47.01 136.79 104.41
CA GLN A 96 -46.68 136.73 102.97
C GLN A 96 -45.28 136.17 102.74
N GLN A 97 -44.26 136.67 103.46
CA GLN A 97 -42.88 136.19 103.34
C GLN A 97 -42.72 134.72 103.76
N GLU A 98 -43.42 134.27 104.81
CA GLU A 98 -43.41 132.85 105.20
C GLU A 98 -44.03 131.95 104.12
N THR A 99 -45.15 132.34 103.50
CA THR A 99 -45.74 131.57 102.39
C THR A 99 -44.84 131.52 101.15
N ALA A 100 -44.19 132.64 100.80
CA ALA A 100 -43.23 132.67 99.70
C ALA A 100 -42.01 131.77 99.96
N ARG A 101 -41.49 131.76 101.20
CA ARG A 101 -40.37 130.88 101.60
C ARG A 101 -40.73 129.40 101.45
N GLN A 102 -41.93 129.01 101.88
CA GLN A 102 -42.43 127.63 101.76
C GLN A 102 -42.62 127.20 100.30
N GLN A 103 -43.08 128.10 99.41
CA GLN A 103 -43.19 127.83 97.98
C GLN A 103 -41.81 127.55 97.35
N VAL A 104 -40.83 128.41 97.60
CA VAL A 104 -39.45 128.23 97.08
C VAL A 104 -38.79 126.97 97.66
N GLU A 105 -39.01 126.64 98.93
CA GLU A 105 -38.54 125.38 99.53
C GLU A 105 -39.14 124.15 98.82
N ALA A 106 -40.44 124.18 98.49
CA ALA A 106 -41.12 123.10 97.78
C ALA A 106 -40.63 122.96 96.31
N GLU A 107 -40.48 124.06 95.58
CA GLU A 107 -39.92 124.06 94.21
C GLU A 107 -38.49 123.52 94.19
N LEU A 108 -37.65 123.94 95.14
CA LEU A 108 -36.26 123.49 95.26
C LEU A 108 -36.19 121.99 95.59
N HIS A 109 -37.11 121.47 96.41
CA HIS A 109 -37.25 120.02 96.62
C HIS A 109 -37.72 119.27 95.37
N SER A 110 -38.68 119.82 94.62
CA SER A 110 -39.15 119.24 93.35
C SER A 110 -38.03 119.15 92.30
N ILE A 111 -37.25 120.23 92.13
CA ILE A 111 -36.12 120.29 91.19
C ILE A 111 -35.02 119.30 91.59
N LYS A 112 -34.72 119.16 92.90
CA LYS A 112 -33.78 118.14 93.40
C LYS A 112 -34.26 116.72 93.10
N ALA A 113 -35.56 116.44 93.25
CA ALA A 113 -36.13 115.14 92.95
C ALA A 113 -36.04 114.82 91.45
N SER A 114 -36.45 115.73 90.57
CA SER A 114 -36.38 115.53 89.12
C SER A 114 -34.94 115.43 88.60
N ALA A 115 -34.00 116.20 89.18
CA ALA A 115 -32.58 116.09 88.86
C ALA A 115 -32.02 114.72 89.27
N ALA A 116 -32.36 114.21 90.46
CA ALA A 116 -31.95 112.88 90.89
C ALA A 116 -32.49 111.79 89.96
N THR A 117 -33.79 111.81 89.63
CA THR A 117 -34.39 110.89 88.66
C THR A 117 -33.68 110.94 87.31
N SER A 118 -33.49 112.13 86.73
CA SER A 118 -32.82 112.31 85.45
C SER A 118 -31.36 111.79 85.47
N THR A 119 -30.60 112.02 86.54
CA THR A 119 -29.25 111.43 86.66
C THR A 119 -29.26 109.90 86.73
N SER A 120 -30.27 109.29 87.36
CA SER A 120 -30.44 107.83 87.39
C SER A 120 -30.83 107.26 86.01
N GLU A 121 -31.66 107.98 85.26
CA GLU A 121 -32.04 107.63 83.88
C GLU A 121 -30.85 107.71 82.93
N VAL A 122 -30.02 108.77 83.03
CA VAL A 122 -28.79 108.91 82.25
C VAL A 122 -27.80 107.78 82.58
N GLN A 123 -27.60 107.44 83.85
CA GLN A 123 -26.75 106.30 84.24
C GLN A 123 -27.30 104.96 83.74
N ALA A 124 -28.61 104.75 83.78
CA ALA A 124 -29.25 103.57 83.22
C ALA A 124 -29.06 103.48 81.70
N LEU A 125 -29.26 104.59 80.97
CA LEU A 125 -29.04 104.68 79.52
C LEU A 125 -27.57 104.46 79.15
N GLU A 126 -26.61 105.04 79.88
CA GLU A 126 -25.18 104.77 79.70
C GLU A 126 -24.85 103.28 79.88
N SER A 127 -25.39 102.64 80.93
CA SER A 127 -25.19 101.20 81.16
C SER A 127 -25.81 100.36 80.04
N ARG A 128 -26.94 100.81 79.47
CA ARG A 128 -27.60 100.16 78.35
C ARG A 128 -26.83 100.33 77.04
N ILE A 129 -26.25 101.50 76.80
CA ILE A 129 -25.36 101.74 75.65
C ILE A 129 -24.11 100.86 75.77
N LYS A 130 -23.43 100.86 76.92
CA LYS A 130 -22.22 100.05 77.16
C LYS A 130 -22.47 98.55 76.98
N THR A 131 -23.62 98.03 77.44
CA THR A 131 -24.01 96.62 77.22
C THR A 131 -24.42 96.32 75.79
N LEU A 132 -25.11 97.23 75.09
CA LEU A 132 -25.41 97.08 73.66
C LEU A 132 -24.16 97.14 72.78
N GLU A 133 -23.20 98.01 73.10
CA GLU A 133 -21.92 98.04 72.40
C GLU A 133 -21.10 96.76 72.60
N SER A 134 -21.05 96.22 73.83
CA SER A 134 -20.40 94.92 74.08
C SER A 134 -21.06 93.85 73.23
N HIS A 135 -22.38 93.68 73.34
CA HIS A 135 -23.13 92.70 72.57
C HIS A 135 -22.95 92.88 71.05
N ASN A 136 -22.79 94.10 70.55
CA ASN A 136 -22.53 94.35 69.13
C ASN A 136 -21.09 93.93 68.73
N ARG A 137 -20.07 94.20 69.56
CA ARG A 137 -18.70 93.69 69.37
C ARG A 137 -18.66 92.16 69.42
N ASP A 138 -19.37 91.56 70.37
CA ASP A 138 -19.49 90.11 70.54
C ASP A 138 -20.21 89.46 69.34
N ALA A 139 -21.28 90.08 68.84
CA ALA A 139 -22.03 89.63 67.66
C ALA A 139 -21.22 89.77 66.37
N MET A 140 -20.45 90.86 66.20
CA MET A 140 -19.54 91.04 65.07
C MET A 140 -18.41 90.00 65.09
N SER A 141 -17.78 89.77 66.25
CA SER A 141 -16.78 88.70 66.43
C SER A 141 -17.37 87.31 66.12
N MET A 142 -18.60 87.03 66.55
CA MET A 142 -19.30 85.79 66.20
C MET A 142 -19.61 85.70 64.69
N HIS A 143 -19.88 86.82 64.02
CA HIS A 143 -20.13 86.86 62.58
C HIS A 143 -18.85 86.66 61.78
N GLU A 144 -17.75 87.34 62.13
CA GLU A 144 -16.42 87.14 61.56
C GLU A 144 -15.95 85.68 61.72
N ALA A 145 -16.11 85.10 62.91
CA ALA A 145 -15.80 83.69 63.15
C ALA A 145 -16.64 82.73 62.28
N LYS A 146 -17.92 83.06 62.04
CA LYS A 146 -18.78 82.30 61.11
C LYS A 146 -18.36 82.47 59.66
N VAL A 147 -18.02 83.67 59.21
CA VAL A 147 -17.50 83.92 57.85
C VAL A 147 -16.22 83.13 57.61
N VAL A 148 -15.26 83.17 58.54
CA VAL A 148 -14.02 82.38 58.46
C VAL A 148 -14.30 80.86 58.46
N ALA A 149 -15.32 80.40 59.19
CA ALA A 149 -15.74 79.00 59.15
C ALA A 149 -16.39 78.62 57.81
N HIS A 150 -17.21 79.48 57.22
CA HIS A 150 -17.78 79.27 55.89
C HIS A 150 -16.71 79.29 54.79
N ASP A 151 -15.71 80.18 54.86
CA ASP A 151 -14.57 80.21 53.93
C ASP A 151 -13.73 78.93 54.00
N ARG A 152 -13.54 78.37 55.19
CA ARG A 152 -12.85 77.08 55.37
C ARG A 152 -13.68 75.94 54.76
N LEU A 153 -14.98 75.87 55.10
CA LEU A 153 -15.86 74.84 54.57
C LEU A 153 -16.01 74.92 53.04
N ALA A 154 -16.00 76.12 52.45
CA ALA A 154 -16.00 76.31 51.01
C ALA A 154 -14.69 75.81 50.34
N LYS A 155 -13.53 76.05 50.98
CA LYS A 155 -12.24 75.50 50.54
C LYS A 155 -12.19 73.99 50.65
N GLU A 156 -12.62 73.44 51.79
CA GLU A 156 -12.71 71.99 52.02
C GLU A 156 -13.65 71.32 51.00
N LEU A 157 -14.83 71.91 50.73
CA LEU A 157 -15.77 71.41 49.71
C LEU A 157 -15.15 71.44 48.31
N SER A 158 -14.43 72.51 47.96
CA SER A 158 -13.71 72.64 46.68
C SER A 158 -12.61 71.59 46.54
N GLU A 159 -11.81 71.39 47.59
CA GLU A 159 -10.78 70.35 47.65
C GLU A 159 -11.38 68.94 47.52
N GLN A 160 -12.48 68.64 48.21
CA GLN A 160 -13.15 67.34 48.11
C GLN A 160 -13.79 67.12 46.74
N HIS A 161 -14.32 68.18 46.12
CA HIS A 161 -14.79 68.12 44.74
C HIS A 161 -13.64 67.82 43.77
N GLN A 162 -12.51 68.54 43.87
CA GLN A 162 -11.33 68.30 43.07
C GLN A 162 -10.77 66.87 43.25
N LYS A 163 -10.66 66.40 44.51
CA LYS A 163 -10.27 65.02 44.83
C LYS A 163 -11.25 64.00 44.22
N SER A 164 -12.56 64.26 44.25
CA SER A 164 -13.55 63.40 43.60
C SER A 164 -13.43 63.40 42.07
N VAL A 165 -13.14 64.55 41.45
CA VAL A 165 -12.92 64.67 40.00
C VAL A 165 -11.65 63.90 39.58
N ASP A 166 -10.56 64.04 40.33
CA ASP A 166 -9.30 63.36 40.00
C ASP A 166 -9.35 61.85 40.29
N LEU A 167 -10.06 61.42 41.33
CA LEU A 167 -10.39 60.00 41.53
C LEU A 167 -11.24 59.43 40.39
N ARG A 168 -12.24 60.17 39.88
CA ARG A 168 -13.02 59.74 38.70
C ARG A 168 -12.16 59.61 37.44
N LYS A 169 -11.21 60.53 37.22
CA LYS A 169 -10.22 60.41 36.13
C LYS A 169 -9.35 59.17 36.30
N GLN A 170 -8.88 58.89 37.52
CA GLN A 170 -8.07 57.70 37.81
C GLN A 170 -8.86 56.40 37.59
N VAL A 171 -10.11 56.34 38.03
CA VAL A 171 -11.01 55.20 37.76
C VAL A 171 -11.19 54.99 36.26
N SER A 172 -11.57 56.02 35.50
CA SER A 172 -11.75 55.93 34.05
C SER A 172 -10.45 55.50 33.31
N ALA A 173 -9.29 56.01 33.73
CA ALA A 173 -8.00 55.61 33.18
C ALA A 173 -7.51 54.22 33.64
N LEU A 174 -8.11 53.63 34.68
CA LEU A 174 -7.91 52.23 35.08
C LEU A 174 -8.89 51.30 34.35
N GLU A 175 -10.13 51.75 34.10
CA GLU A 175 -11.13 51.03 33.29
C GLU A 175 -10.64 50.89 31.83
N GLU A 176 -10.13 51.97 31.21
CA GLU A 176 -9.52 51.93 29.88
C GLU A 176 -8.31 50.99 29.82
N LYS A 177 -7.46 50.99 30.86
CA LYS A 177 -6.33 50.06 30.98
C LYS A 177 -6.78 48.62 31.16
N ASN A 178 -7.85 48.37 31.92
CA ASN A 178 -8.39 47.03 32.08
C ASN A 178 -9.00 46.52 30.76
N GLN A 179 -9.78 47.34 30.05
CA GLN A 179 -10.36 46.98 28.76
C GLN A 179 -9.30 46.74 27.66
N THR A 180 -8.21 47.51 27.67
CA THR A 180 -7.08 47.28 26.75
C THR A 180 -6.26 46.03 27.13
N LEU A 181 -6.11 45.72 28.42
CA LEU A 181 -5.51 44.46 28.87
C LEU A 181 -6.40 43.23 28.58
N GLU A 182 -7.71 43.34 28.73
CA GLU A 182 -8.68 42.26 28.40
C GLU A 182 -8.74 41.99 26.90
N SER A 183 -8.70 43.03 26.05
CA SER A 183 -8.60 42.86 24.59
C SER A 183 -7.24 42.33 24.13
N ALA A 184 -6.14 42.68 24.81
CA ALA A 184 -4.84 42.05 24.60
C ALA A 184 -4.86 40.56 25.02
N ALA A 185 -5.45 40.23 26.17
CA ALA A 185 -5.54 38.87 26.68
C ALA A 185 -6.44 37.97 25.82
N SER A 186 -7.56 38.48 25.29
CA SER A 186 -8.41 37.73 24.37
C SER A 186 -7.75 37.50 23.00
N ASN A 187 -7.00 38.48 22.48
CA ASN A 187 -6.17 38.32 21.27
C ASN A 187 -5.04 37.29 21.48
N VAL A 188 -4.38 37.29 22.65
CA VAL A 188 -3.40 36.25 23.01
C VAL A 188 -4.04 34.87 23.09
N ARG A 189 -5.21 34.73 23.76
CA ARG A 189 -5.95 33.45 23.80
C ARG A 189 -6.38 32.98 22.41
N PHE A 190 -6.81 33.88 21.52
CA PHE A 190 -7.17 33.52 20.15
C PHE A 190 -5.95 33.01 19.35
N ARG A 191 -4.79 33.66 19.51
CA ARG A 191 -3.53 33.18 18.92
C ARG A 191 -3.10 31.83 19.50
N GLU A 192 -3.24 31.65 20.81
CA GLU A 192 -2.96 30.38 21.50
C GLU A 192 -3.88 29.25 21.00
N THR A 193 -5.19 29.49 20.85
CA THR A 193 -6.11 28.48 20.28
C THR A 193 -5.79 28.17 18.83
N ASN A 194 -5.42 29.16 18.01
CA ASN A 194 -5.06 28.92 16.61
C ASN A 194 -3.74 28.13 16.50
N LEU A 195 -2.72 28.48 17.28
CA LEU A 195 -1.46 27.73 17.34
C LEU A 195 -1.66 26.31 17.88
N ASN A 196 -2.54 26.11 18.86
CA ASN A 196 -2.88 24.76 19.33
C ASN A 196 -3.62 23.94 18.26
N GLN A 197 -4.52 24.54 17.47
CA GLN A 197 -5.15 23.88 16.32
C GLN A 197 -4.12 23.54 15.22
N GLU A 198 -3.19 24.44 14.93
CA GLU A 198 -2.09 24.21 13.99
C GLU A 198 -1.17 23.07 14.47
N ILE A 199 -0.80 23.04 15.75
CA ILE A 199 -0.06 21.94 16.38
C ILE A 199 -0.83 20.62 16.32
N GLU A 200 -2.14 20.62 16.52
CA GLU A 200 -2.98 19.42 16.42
C GLU A 200 -3.08 18.90 14.98
N GLN A 201 -3.21 19.79 13.99
CA GLN A 201 -3.17 19.45 12.57
C GLN A 201 -1.79 18.91 12.17
N LEU A 202 -0.70 19.56 12.59
CA LEU A 202 0.67 19.09 12.34
C LEU A 202 0.93 17.71 12.98
N ARG A 203 0.41 17.45 14.18
CA ARG A 203 0.46 16.12 14.81
C ARG A 203 -0.30 15.08 13.98
N LYS A 204 -1.55 15.35 13.61
CA LYS A 204 -2.33 14.44 12.75
C LYS A 204 -1.65 14.16 11.41
N ASN A 205 -1.01 15.17 10.82
CA ASN A 205 -0.22 15.01 9.61
C ASN A 205 1.02 14.14 9.84
N ILE A 206 1.75 14.33 10.95
CA ILE A 206 2.90 13.47 11.33
C ILE A 206 2.45 12.02 11.60
N ASP A 207 1.33 11.82 12.30
CA ASP A 207 0.76 10.49 12.55
C ASP A 207 0.34 9.81 11.24
N TRP A 208 -0.22 10.57 10.29
CA TRP A 208 -0.54 10.08 8.94
C TRP A 208 0.72 9.75 8.12
N TYR A 209 1.71 10.64 8.06
CA TYR A 209 2.96 10.40 7.33
C TYR A 209 3.76 9.23 7.92
N THR A 210 3.77 9.07 9.25
CA THR A 210 4.49 7.95 9.90
C THR A 210 3.75 6.62 9.77
N THR A 211 2.41 6.61 9.77
CA THR A 211 1.64 5.40 9.47
C THR A 211 1.78 5.00 8.00
N GLU A 212 1.70 5.94 7.04
CA GLU A 212 1.89 5.65 5.62
C GLU A 212 3.35 5.27 5.28
N LEU A 213 4.35 5.89 5.91
CA LEU A 213 5.75 5.44 5.79
C LEU A 213 5.92 4.00 6.30
N LYS A 214 5.22 3.64 7.39
CA LYS A 214 5.26 2.30 7.97
C LYS A 214 4.55 1.28 7.08
N THR A 215 3.34 1.54 6.59
CA THR A 215 2.62 0.64 5.67
C THR A 215 3.44 0.38 4.41
N ARG A 216 4.00 1.42 3.79
CA ARG A 216 4.88 1.29 2.61
C ARG A 216 6.16 0.51 2.90
N SER A 217 6.77 0.69 4.08
CA SER A 217 7.93 -0.10 4.51
C SER A 217 7.59 -1.57 4.73
N ASP A 218 6.47 -1.84 5.42
CA ASP A 218 5.97 -3.20 5.67
C ASP A 218 5.56 -3.91 4.37
N ASP A 219 4.90 -3.20 3.43
CA ASP A 219 4.51 -3.75 2.13
C ASP A 219 5.71 -3.97 1.20
N HIS A 220 6.69 -3.08 1.18
CA HIS A 220 7.96 -3.33 0.49
C HIS A 220 8.76 -4.48 1.16
N SER A 221 8.60 -4.70 2.47
CA SER A 221 9.16 -5.85 3.19
C SER A 221 8.44 -7.16 2.80
N LYS A 222 7.10 -7.17 2.70
CA LYS A 222 6.30 -8.30 2.18
C LYS A 222 6.68 -8.61 0.74
N PHE A 223 6.63 -7.63 -0.17
CA PHE A 223 6.95 -7.81 -1.58
C PHE A 223 8.36 -8.37 -1.80
N ARG A 224 9.38 -7.89 -1.05
CA ARG A 224 10.73 -8.47 -1.10
C ARG A 224 10.76 -9.91 -0.59
N LYS A 225 10.05 -10.24 0.48
CA LYS A 225 9.97 -11.63 0.99
C LYS A 225 9.27 -12.55 -0.01
N GLU A 226 8.15 -12.13 -0.58
CA GLU A 226 7.39 -12.85 -1.60
C GLU A 226 8.20 -13.05 -2.88
N LYS A 227 8.88 -12.01 -3.38
CA LYS A 227 9.73 -12.12 -4.56
C LYS A 227 10.98 -12.96 -4.31
N ASN A 228 11.61 -12.87 -3.12
CA ASN A 228 12.70 -13.76 -2.75
C ASN A 228 12.24 -15.22 -2.61
N ALA A 229 11.04 -15.46 -2.08
CA ALA A 229 10.45 -16.80 -2.03
C ALA A 229 10.13 -17.34 -3.44
N GLN A 230 9.55 -16.51 -4.32
CA GLN A 230 9.28 -16.86 -5.72
C GLN A 230 10.57 -17.14 -6.49
N ILE A 231 11.64 -16.34 -6.29
CA ILE A 231 12.96 -16.59 -6.87
C ILE A 231 13.55 -17.89 -6.33
N ALA A 232 13.48 -18.15 -5.02
CA ALA A 232 13.97 -19.39 -4.43
C ALA A 232 13.18 -20.63 -4.89
N GLN A 233 11.88 -20.50 -5.14
CA GLN A 233 11.06 -21.55 -5.74
C GLN A 233 11.47 -21.80 -7.20
N LEU A 234 11.53 -20.76 -8.03
CA LEU A 234 11.96 -20.88 -9.44
C LEU A 234 13.41 -21.40 -9.56
N GLN A 235 14.30 -21.08 -8.61
CA GLN A 235 15.64 -21.65 -8.56
C GLN A 235 15.66 -23.14 -8.21
N ARG A 236 14.74 -23.62 -7.36
CA ARG A 236 14.56 -25.06 -7.10
C ARG A 236 13.98 -25.76 -8.32
N GLU A 237 12.87 -25.27 -8.85
CA GLU A 237 12.21 -25.82 -10.04
C GLU A 237 13.17 -25.91 -11.24
N ASN A 238 14.04 -24.91 -11.43
CA ASN A 238 15.06 -24.91 -12.48
C ASN A 238 16.25 -25.85 -12.16
N ALA A 239 16.61 -26.04 -10.88
CA ALA A 239 17.60 -27.04 -10.48
C ALA A 239 17.06 -28.47 -10.69
N ASP A 240 15.82 -28.73 -10.29
CA ASP A 240 15.12 -30.01 -10.50
C ASP A 240 14.92 -30.29 -12.00
N ALA A 241 14.59 -29.28 -12.80
CA ALA A 241 14.56 -29.37 -14.26
C ALA A 241 15.95 -29.67 -14.85
N SER A 242 17.01 -29.07 -14.31
CA SER A 242 18.38 -29.34 -14.75
C SER A 242 18.84 -30.77 -14.40
N GLU A 243 18.57 -31.26 -13.18
CA GLU A 243 18.92 -32.63 -12.79
C GLU A 243 18.09 -33.67 -13.57
N THR A 244 16.80 -33.41 -13.82
CA THR A 244 15.99 -34.28 -14.68
C THR A 244 16.49 -34.27 -16.13
N ILE A 245 16.83 -33.12 -16.72
CA ILE A 245 17.45 -33.04 -18.05
C ILE A 245 18.79 -33.82 -18.10
N ASP A 246 19.66 -33.67 -17.10
CA ASP A 246 20.95 -34.36 -17.08
C ASP A 246 20.82 -35.86 -16.79
N SER A 247 19.84 -36.30 -16.01
CA SER A 247 19.52 -37.73 -15.86
C SER A 247 18.99 -38.32 -17.17
N LEU A 248 18.08 -37.62 -17.87
CA LEU A 248 17.57 -38.03 -19.17
C LEU A 248 18.70 -38.10 -20.20
N ARG A 249 19.58 -37.09 -20.27
CA ARG A 249 20.79 -37.11 -21.13
C ARG A 249 21.70 -38.30 -20.84
N ARG A 250 21.94 -38.65 -19.57
CA ARG A 250 22.74 -39.83 -19.19
C ARG A 250 22.06 -41.14 -19.63
N THR A 251 20.74 -41.24 -19.53
CA THR A 251 20.01 -42.41 -20.07
C THR A 251 20.01 -42.44 -21.60
N GLU A 252 19.93 -41.28 -22.26
CA GLU A 252 19.96 -41.17 -23.72
C GLU A 252 21.34 -41.55 -24.29
N THR A 253 22.43 -41.13 -23.66
CA THR A 253 23.79 -41.54 -24.07
C THR A 253 24.03 -43.03 -23.82
N LEU A 254 23.55 -43.58 -22.70
CA LEU A 254 23.62 -45.02 -22.43
C LEU A 254 22.82 -45.85 -23.45
N LEU A 255 21.59 -45.41 -23.78
CA LEU A 255 20.75 -46.06 -24.80
C LEU A 255 21.35 -45.94 -26.21
N ARG A 256 22.00 -44.82 -26.55
CA ARG A 256 22.77 -44.69 -27.80
C ARG A 256 23.95 -45.66 -27.82
N GLN A 257 24.73 -45.77 -26.74
CA GLN A 257 25.84 -46.72 -26.64
C GLN A 257 25.35 -48.17 -26.80
N GLN A 258 24.26 -48.55 -26.13
CA GLN A 258 23.63 -49.87 -26.28
C GLN A 258 23.11 -50.12 -27.71
N LEU A 259 22.57 -49.09 -28.39
CA LEU A 259 22.15 -49.21 -29.79
C LEU A 259 23.32 -49.41 -30.76
N GLU A 260 24.43 -48.67 -30.60
CA GLU A 260 25.64 -48.92 -31.41
C GLU A 260 26.25 -50.29 -31.09
N GLU A 261 26.30 -50.70 -29.83
CA GLU A 261 26.72 -52.06 -29.43
C GLU A 261 25.83 -53.18 -30.00
N LEU A 262 24.53 -52.94 -30.19
CA LEU A 262 23.62 -53.91 -30.81
C LEU A 262 23.74 -53.92 -32.33
N LYS A 263 24.00 -52.76 -32.96
CA LYS A 263 24.33 -52.69 -34.40
C LYS A 263 25.62 -53.43 -34.71
N THR A 264 26.72 -53.15 -33.99
CA THR A 264 28.01 -53.81 -34.26
C THR A 264 27.91 -55.32 -34.09
N LYS A 265 27.19 -55.81 -33.06
CA LYS A 265 26.91 -57.25 -32.90
C LYS A 265 26.05 -57.82 -34.04
N ALA A 266 25.03 -57.10 -34.50
CA ALA A 266 24.21 -57.52 -35.63
C ALA A 266 24.99 -57.53 -36.97
N ASP A 267 25.94 -56.62 -37.16
CA ASP A 267 26.79 -56.58 -38.35
C ASP A 267 27.94 -57.60 -38.27
N GLU A 268 28.48 -57.89 -37.08
CA GLU A 268 29.34 -59.05 -36.83
C GLU A 268 28.62 -60.37 -37.14
N ASP A 269 27.36 -60.52 -36.70
CA ASP A 269 26.57 -61.73 -36.95
C ASP A 269 26.16 -61.85 -38.42
N ARG A 270 25.95 -60.74 -39.14
CA ARG A 270 25.82 -60.75 -40.61
C ARG A 270 27.09 -61.25 -41.29
N LEU A 271 28.26 -60.71 -40.95
CA LEU A 271 29.54 -61.16 -41.51
C LEU A 271 29.79 -62.65 -41.23
N ARG A 272 29.39 -63.15 -40.05
CA ARG A 272 29.43 -64.59 -39.72
C ARG A 272 28.46 -65.42 -40.57
N ILE A 273 27.27 -64.90 -40.90
CA ILE A 273 26.33 -65.56 -41.81
C ILE A 273 26.91 -65.57 -43.22
N ASP A 274 27.43 -64.45 -43.72
CA ASP A 274 28.07 -64.36 -45.04
C ASP A 274 29.27 -65.33 -45.15
N ASP A 275 30.13 -65.41 -44.13
CA ASP A 275 31.24 -66.38 -44.07
C ASP A 275 30.73 -67.84 -44.10
N LEU A 276 29.64 -68.15 -43.39
CA LEU A 276 29.04 -69.48 -43.36
C LEU A 276 28.33 -69.84 -44.68
N GLU A 277 27.64 -68.90 -45.32
CA GLU A 277 27.02 -69.09 -46.63
C GLU A 277 28.08 -69.26 -47.73
N ASN A 278 29.16 -68.47 -47.69
CA ASN A 278 30.31 -68.66 -48.59
C ASN A 278 30.98 -70.02 -48.37
N SER A 279 31.17 -70.45 -47.13
CA SER A 279 31.72 -71.78 -46.78
C SER A 279 30.80 -72.93 -47.22
N ALA A 280 29.48 -72.78 -47.07
CA ALA A 280 28.51 -73.74 -47.58
C ALA A 280 28.52 -73.80 -49.12
N SER A 281 28.63 -72.65 -49.79
CA SER A 281 28.69 -72.51 -51.25
C SER A 281 29.95 -73.14 -51.84
N THR A 282 31.12 -72.95 -51.22
CA THR A 282 32.36 -73.62 -51.66
C THR A 282 32.26 -75.13 -51.46
N ILE A 283 31.80 -75.60 -50.30
CA ILE A 283 31.56 -77.03 -50.02
C ILE A 283 30.57 -77.64 -51.02
N GLU A 284 29.47 -76.96 -51.35
CA GLU A 284 28.56 -77.40 -52.42
C GLU A 284 29.24 -77.46 -53.79
N SER A 285 30.08 -76.48 -54.13
CA SER A 285 30.81 -76.45 -55.40
C SER A 285 31.81 -77.61 -55.50
N ASP A 286 32.53 -77.91 -54.40
CA ASP A 286 33.45 -79.04 -54.31
C ASP A 286 32.71 -80.38 -54.41
N PHE A 287 31.56 -80.53 -53.74
CA PHE A 287 30.72 -81.73 -53.89
C PHE A 287 30.18 -81.88 -55.32
N ARG A 288 29.81 -80.79 -56.01
CA ARG A 288 29.41 -80.83 -57.43
C ARG A 288 30.58 -81.26 -58.33
N ILE A 289 31.78 -80.74 -58.11
CA ILE A 289 33.01 -81.13 -58.83
C ILE A 289 33.36 -82.60 -58.56
N GLN A 290 33.25 -83.06 -57.32
CA GLN A 290 33.44 -84.46 -56.95
C GLN A 290 32.41 -85.37 -57.64
N LEU A 291 31.12 -85.01 -57.61
CA LEU A 291 30.05 -85.75 -58.30
C LEU A 291 30.29 -85.84 -59.81
N ASP A 292 30.70 -84.75 -60.47
CA ASP A 292 30.99 -84.77 -61.91
C ASP A 292 32.29 -85.52 -62.24
N SER A 293 33.29 -85.53 -61.36
CA SER A 293 34.46 -86.40 -61.52
C SER A 293 34.11 -87.88 -61.36
N ALA A 294 33.25 -88.23 -60.39
CA ALA A 294 32.73 -89.57 -60.19
C ALA A 294 31.85 -90.04 -61.36
N ARG A 295 31.00 -89.15 -61.91
CA ARG A 295 30.23 -89.39 -63.15
C ARG A 295 31.16 -89.66 -64.33
N ARG A 296 32.20 -88.84 -64.54
CA ARG A 296 33.19 -89.05 -65.61
C ARG A 296 33.88 -90.41 -65.45
N LEU A 297 34.32 -90.75 -64.23
CA LEU A 297 34.91 -92.05 -63.92
C LEU A 297 33.93 -93.19 -64.24
N ALA A 298 32.67 -93.09 -63.83
CA ALA A 298 31.62 -94.06 -64.11
C ALA A 298 31.37 -94.22 -65.62
N THR A 299 31.29 -93.13 -66.38
CA THR A 299 31.17 -93.20 -67.85
C THR A 299 32.39 -93.82 -68.53
N LEU A 300 33.60 -93.63 -67.99
CA LEU A 300 34.82 -94.26 -68.48
C LEU A 300 34.83 -95.76 -68.15
N HIS A 301 34.39 -96.16 -66.96
CA HIS A 301 34.14 -97.56 -66.61
C HIS A 301 33.07 -98.21 -67.51
N GLN A 302 31.98 -97.50 -67.82
CA GLN A 302 30.97 -97.97 -68.77
C GLN A 302 31.55 -98.13 -70.18
N GLN A 303 32.25 -97.12 -70.72
CA GLN A 303 32.90 -97.20 -72.03
C GLN A 303 33.93 -98.33 -72.08
N LYS A 304 34.67 -98.57 -70.99
CA LYS A 304 35.59 -99.72 -70.87
C LYS A 304 34.82 -101.05 -70.88
N ALA A 305 33.70 -101.14 -70.15
CA ALA A 305 32.86 -102.33 -70.12
C ALA A 305 32.22 -102.63 -71.50
N GLU A 306 31.70 -101.60 -72.18
CA GLU A 306 31.22 -101.68 -73.56
C GLU A 306 32.31 -102.08 -74.54
N SER A 307 33.52 -101.54 -74.40
CA SER A 307 34.68 -101.91 -75.21
C SER A 307 35.09 -103.37 -74.99
N THR A 308 35.16 -103.82 -73.73
CA THR A 308 35.39 -105.25 -73.44
C THR A 308 34.25 -106.14 -73.92
N LYS A 309 33.00 -105.66 -73.94
CA LYS A 309 31.88 -106.40 -74.52
C LYS A 309 32.05 -106.51 -76.04
N ARG A 310 32.27 -105.40 -76.76
CA ARG A 310 32.56 -105.42 -78.21
C ARG A 310 33.72 -106.36 -78.54
N ARG A 311 34.77 -106.39 -77.71
CA ARG A 311 35.90 -107.32 -77.88
C ARG A 311 35.52 -108.80 -77.67
N VAL A 312 34.54 -109.09 -76.81
CA VAL A 312 33.97 -110.44 -76.66
C VAL A 312 33.03 -110.77 -77.83
N ASP A 313 32.21 -109.82 -78.25
CA ASP A 313 31.31 -109.97 -79.41
C ASP A 313 32.14 -110.22 -80.71
N GLU A 314 33.24 -109.49 -80.92
CA GLU A 314 34.25 -109.71 -81.97
C GLU A 314 34.88 -111.11 -81.91
N LEU A 315 35.31 -111.56 -80.73
CA LEU A 315 35.88 -112.91 -80.54
C LEU A 315 34.84 -114.02 -80.73
N GLN A 316 33.55 -113.74 -80.52
CA GLN A 316 32.47 -114.67 -80.83
C GLN A 316 32.21 -114.77 -82.33
N GLU A 317 32.29 -113.66 -83.09
CA GLU A 317 32.27 -113.71 -84.56
C GLU A 317 33.51 -114.41 -85.15
N GLU A 318 34.71 -114.17 -84.60
CA GLU A 318 35.92 -114.89 -85.02
C GLU A 318 35.80 -116.40 -84.75
N ALA A 319 35.24 -116.78 -83.59
CA ALA A 319 34.98 -118.18 -83.26
C ALA A 319 33.90 -118.82 -84.15
N SER A 320 32.82 -118.11 -84.47
CA SER A 320 31.77 -118.65 -85.35
C SER A 320 32.26 -118.83 -86.78
N ARG A 321 33.08 -117.90 -87.30
CA ARG A 321 33.71 -118.04 -88.63
C ARG A 321 34.68 -119.21 -88.67
N LEU A 322 35.52 -119.40 -87.66
CA LEU A 322 36.39 -120.59 -87.56
C LEU A 322 35.57 -121.90 -87.50
N GLN A 323 34.37 -121.88 -86.90
CA GLN A 323 33.46 -123.02 -86.90
C GLN A 323 32.79 -123.24 -88.26
N GLU A 324 32.44 -122.18 -88.99
CA GLU A 324 31.94 -122.25 -90.37
C GLU A 324 33.01 -122.76 -91.34
N ASP A 325 34.24 -122.24 -91.26
CA ASP A 325 35.40 -122.68 -92.06
C ASP A 325 35.72 -124.16 -91.80
N ALA A 326 35.79 -124.58 -90.52
CA ALA A 326 35.98 -125.98 -90.17
C ALA A 326 34.83 -126.88 -90.67
N SER A 327 33.58 -126.38 -90.71
CA SER A 327 32.45 -127.12 -91.30
C SER A 327 32.55 -127.25 -92.83
N GLN A 328 33.13 -126.25 -93.51
CA GLN A 328 33.42 -126.31 -94.94
C GLN A 328 34.56 -127.30 -95.24
N GLU A 329 35.64 -127.32 -94.44
CA GLU A 329 36.71 -128.32 -94.56
C GLU A 329 36.17 -129.74 -94.34
N ILE A 330 35.31 -129.96 -93.34
CA ILE A 330 34.65 -131.26 -93.12
C ILE A 330 33.76 -131.63 -94.32
N GLY A 331 33.02 -130.68 -94.90
CA GLY A 331 32.20 -130.92 -96.10
C GLY A 331 33.04 -131.28 -97.34
N LEU A 332 34.19 -130.64 -97.54
CA LEU A 332 35.13 -130.96 -98.61
C LEU A 332 35.73 -132.36 -98.43
N LEU A 333 36.15 -132.71 -97.22
CA LEU A 333 36.66 -134.05 -96.89
C LEU A 333 35.60 -135.15 -97.04
N GLN A 334 34.33 -134.85 -96.78
CA GLN A 334 33.21 -135.76 -97.02
C GLN A 334 32.95 -135.96 -98.53
N ALA A 335 32.99 -134.89 -99.33
CA ALA A 335 32.87 -134.98 -100.78
C ALA A 335 34.04 -135.75 -101.43
N GLU A 336 35.27 -135.55 -100.94
CA GLU A 336 36.44 -136.31 -101.39
C GLU A 336 36.35 -137.78 -100.98
N LEU A 337 35.80 -138.10 -99.80
CA LEU A 337 35.53 -139.48 -99.38
C LEU A 337 34.45 -140.17 -100.25
N GLU A 338 33.36 -139.47 -100.60
CA GLU A 338 32.36 -139.99 -101.53
C GLU A 338 32.97 -140.23 -102.92
N GLN A 339 33.80 -139.30 -103.43
CA GLN A 339 34.50 -139.44 -104.70
C GLN A 339 35.53 -140.60 -104.72
N GLN A 340 36.19 -140.87 -103.59
CA GLN A 340 37.03 -142.07 -103.44
C GLN A 340 36.16 -143.34 -103.45
N SER A 341 34.99 -143.32 -102.80
CA SER A 341 34.11 -144.49 -102.73
C SER A 341 33.50 -144.88 -104.08
N SER A 342 33.14 -143.91 -104.93
CA SER A 342 32.64 -144.18 -106.28
C SER A 342 33.75 -144.70 -107.20
N ALA A 343 34.98 -144.17 -107.08
CA ALA A 343 36.13 -144.67 -107.83
C ALA A 343 36.45 -146.14 -107.53
N VAL A 344 36.28 -146.59 -106.28
CA VAL A 344 36.43 -148.02 -105.90
C VAL A 344 35.32 -148.87 -106.53
N ALA A 345 34.07 -148.43 -106.47
CA ALA A 345 32.94 -149.17 -107.07
C ALA A 345 33.08 -149.32 -108.60
N GLU A 346 33.56 -148.28 -109.29
CA GLU A 346 33.85 -148.36 -110.73
C GLU A 346 35.03 -149.28 -111.06
N ALA A 347 36.04 -149.38 -110.17
CA ALA A 347 37.19 -150.26 -110.33
C ALA A 347 36.81 -151.75 -110.19
N GLU A 348 35.98 -152.10 -109.20
CA GLU A 348 35.50 -153.48 -109.01
C GLU A 348 34.65 -153.95 -110.21
N SER A 349 33.79 -153.08 -110.75
CA SER A 349 33.03 -153.37 -111.97
C SER A 349 33.93 -153.65 -113.19
N ARG A 350 35.10 -153.00 -113.30
CA ARG A 350 36.01 -153.17 -114.44
C ARG A 350 36.76 -154.50 -114.44
N ILE A 351 36.96 -155.12 -113.27
CA ILE A 351 37.67 -156.40 -113.19
C ILE A 351 36.81 -157.54 -113.77
N ALA A 352 35.50 -157.52 -113.53
CA ALA A 352 34.57 -158.55 -114.02
C ALA A 352 34.35 -158.51 -115.55
N GLU A 353 34.50 -157.36 -116.20
CA GLU A 353 34.32 -157.22 -117.65
C GLU A 353 35.58 -157.65 -118.44
N LEU A 354 36.77 -157.43 -117.87
CA LEU A 354 38.05 -157.60 -118.58
C LEU A 354 38.52 -159.06 -118.74
N GLU A 355 37.91 -160.04 -118.06
CA GLU A 355 38.13 -161.46 -118.39
C GLU A 355 37.53 -161.86 -119.75
N THR A 356 36.65 -161.03 -120.34
CA THR A 356 35.90 -161.38 -121.56
C THR A 356 36.49 -160.81 -122.87
N VAL A 357 37.47 -159.91 -122.82
CA VAL A 357 38.02 -159.22 -124.01
C VAL A 357 39.54 -159.42 -124.11
N VAL A 358 39.95 -160.68 -124.16
CA VAL A 358 41.30 -161.11 -124.56
C VAL A 358 41.44 -161.19 -126.10
N GLU A 359 40.33 -161.10 -126.84
CA GLU A 359 40.31 -161.00 -128.31
C GLU A 359 40.13 -159.54 -128.78
N GLY A 360 41.07 -159.03 -129.58
CA GLY A 360 41.13 -157.63 -130.03
C GLY A 360 41.91 -156.76 -129.05
N LEU A 361 43.21 -156.54 -129.23
CA LEU A 361 43.82 -155.65 -130.24
C LEU A 361 43.15 -154.24 -130.22
N GLN A 362 43.86 -153.12 -130.00
CA GLN A 362 45.32 -152.94 -130.05
C GLN A 362 45.78 -151.60 -129.43
N SER A 363 47.00 -151.60 -128.87
CA SER A 363 48.02 -150.51 -128.83
C SER A 363 47.66 -149.04 -128.50
N GLU A 364 48.46 -148.48 -127.56
CA GLU A 364 49.05 -147.11 -127.54
C GLU A 364 48.09 -145.88 -127.50
N ALA A 365 48.19 -144.91 -126.59
CA ALA A 365 49.31 -144.12 -125.99
C ALA A 365 49.65 -142.82 -126.76
N SER A 366 49.88 -141.72 -126.01
CA SER A 366 50.31 -140.37 -126.48
C SER A 366 49.23 -139.58 -127.28
N GLU A 367 49.24 -138.24 -127.47
CA GLU A 367 49.93 -137.13 -126.78
C GLU A 367 49.31 -135.74 -127.14
N LEU A 368 49.66 -134.69 -126.37
CA LEU A 368 49.81 -133.25 -126.75
C LEU A 368 48.63 -132.32 -127.17
N ARG A 369 48.61 -131.15 -126.47
CA ARG A 369 48.27 -129.76 -126.94
C ARG A 369 46.77 -129.38 -127.12
N ASP A 370 46.36 -128.10 -127.05
CA ASP A 370 47.10 -126.84 -127.28
C ASP A 370 46.72 -125.63 -126.37
N ALA A 371 47.57 -124.59 -126.46
CA ALA A 371 47.55 -123.14 -126.11
C ALA A 371 46.24 -122.38 -125.68
N VAL A 372 46.23 -121.16 -125.10
CA VAL A 372 46.87 -119.87 -125.48
C VAL A 372 46.90 -118.80 -124.33
N ARG A 373 48.08 -118.19 -124.08
CA ARG A 373 48.44 -116.79 -123.64
C ARG A 373 47.67 -116.07 -122.46
N ILE A 374 48.28 -115.55 -121.37
CA ILE A 374 49.38 -114.55 -121.13
C ILE A 374 48.90 -113.07 -121.09
N PRO A 375 49.31 -112.19 -120.12
CA PRO A 375 49.81 -112.38 -118.73
C PRO A 375 49.32 -111.26 -117.74
N GLY A 376 50.02 -111.02 -116.61
CA GLY A 376 50.29 -109.64 -116.14
C GLY A 376 50.07 -109.27 -114.67
N THR A 377 51.16 -109.16 -113.90
CA THR A 377 51.27 -108.41 -112.61
C THR A 377 52.48 -107.43 -112.74
N PRO A 378 52.96 -106.63 -111.73
CA PRO A 378 52.49 -106.36 -110.35
C PRO A 378 52.65 -104.87 -109.87
N ARG A 379 52.35 -104.64 -108.56
CA ARG A 379 52.96 -103.65 -107.60
C ARG A 379 52.73 -102.11 -107.68
N ARG A 380 52.26 -101.59 -106.53
CA ARG A 380 52.60 -100.32 -105.79
C ARG A 380 52.54 -98.93 -106.50
N GLY A 381 51.78 -98.00 -105.91
CA GLY A 381 51.87 -96.54 -106.11
C GLY A 381 51.07 -95.75 -105.05
N ILE A 382 51.49 -94.53 -104.69
CA ILE A 382 50.92 -93.71 -103.58
C ILE A 382 50.17 -92.46 -104.12
N ASN A 383 49.19 -91.97 -103.35
CA ASN A 383 48.45 -90.69 -103.45
C ASN A 383 47.44 -90.48 -104.59
N GLY A 384 46.24 -90.00 -104.22
CA GLY A 384 45.19 -89.46 -105.09
C GLY A 384 43.89 -89.21 -104.30
N SER A 385 43.17 -88.13 -104.59
CA SER A 385 41.94 -87.73 -103.86
C SER A 385 40.73 -87.62 -104.80
N PHE A 386 39.60 -88.20 -104.40
CA PHE A 386 38.25 -88.07 -104.97
C PHE A 386 37.22 -88.51 -103.89
N GLY A 387 35.99 -87.99 -103.82
CA GLY A 387 35.46 -86.78 -104.47
C GLY A 387 33.92 -86.69 -104.46
N THR A 388 33.42 -85.51 -104.03
CA THR A 388 32.22 -84.80 -104.57
C THR A 388 30.82 -85.49 -104.40
N PRO A 389 29.65 -84.87 -104.74
CA PRO A 389 29.42 -83.56 -105.35
C PRO A 389 28.39 -82.61 -104.69
N ALA A 390 28.31 -81.43 -105.29
CA ALA A 390 27.65 -80.20 -104.87
C ALA A 390 26.11 -80.11 -105.09
N ARG A 391 25.52 -79.10 -104.41
CA ARG A 391 24.55 -78.09 -104.94
C ARG A 391 23.15 -78.55 -105.42
N ALA A 392 22.09 -78.01 -104.78
CA ALA A 392 20.98 -77.23 -105.41
C ALA A 392 19.85 -76.91 -104.40
N GLY A 393 19.07 -75.83 -104.62
CA GLY A 393 17.80 -75.55 -103.91
C GLY A 393 17.56 -74.09 -103.52
N SER A 394 16.73 -73.38 -104.28
CA SER A 394 16.09 -72.08 -103.92
C SER A 394 14.56 -72.23 -104.09
N PRO A 395 13.67 -71.28 -103.70
CA PRO A 395 13.59 -69.85 -104.13
C PRO A 395 13.67 -68.85 -102.94
N ALA A 396 14.08 -67.57 -103.10
CA ALA A 396 13.41 -66.42 -103.76
C ALA A 396 12.03 -66.10 -103.15
N VAL A 397 11.72 -64.90 -102.64
CA VAL A 397 11.53 -63.58 -103.29
C VAL A 397 11.47 -62.51 -102.14
N PHE A 398 11.78 -61.20 -102.24
CA PHE A 398 11.84 -60.18 -103.31
C PHE A 398 12.98 -59.13 -103.07
N SER A 399 13.12 -58.12 -103.95
CA SER A 399 13.91 -56.89 -103.76
C SER A 399 13.46 -55.81 -104.77
N PRO A 400 13.53 -54.49 -104.47
CA PRO A 400 14.61 -53.65 -105.04
C PRO A 400 15.05 -52.48 -104.12
N GLY A 401 16.14 -51.74 -104.33
CA GLY A 401 17.27 -51.78 -105.26
C GLY A 401 18.36 -50.80 -104.74
N GLY A 402 19.67 -50.99 -104.99
CA GLY A 402 20.38 -50.41 -106.13
C GLY A 402 20.76 -48.92 -105.93
N SER A 403 22.02 -48.46 -105.95
CA SER A 403 23.30 -49.16 -106.18
C SER A 403 24.53 -48.38 -105.65
N SER A 404 25.62 -49.10 -105.38
CA SER A 404 27.03 -48.66 -105.25
C SER A 404 27.43 -47.21 -105.60
N THR A 405 28.17 -46.57 -104.69
CA THR A 405 29.55 -46.10 -104.96
C THR A 405 30.42 -46.03 -103.69
N ARG A 406 31.73 -46.26 -103.85
CA ARG A 406 32.75 -45.92 -102.84
C ARG A 406 32.87 -44.39 -102.70
N GLY A 407 33.10 -43.90 -101.49
CA GLY A 407 33.55 -42.52 -101.25
C GLY A 407 34.26 -42.39 -99.89
N GLN A 408 35.53 -41.99 -99.89
CA GLN A 408 36.21 -41.56 -98.66
C GLN A 408 35.73 -40.14 -98.31
N ILE A 409 35.21 -39.93 -97.10
CA ILE A 409 34.95 -38.58 -96.61
C ILE A 409 36.26 -38.04 -96.00
N SER A 410 36.67 -36.86 -96.48
CA SER A 410 38.00 -36.31 -96.23
C SER A 410 38.15 -35.68 -94.84
N HIS A 411 39.37 -35.73 -94.32
CA HIS A 411 39.86 -35.02 -93.13
C HIS A 411 39.49 -33.51 -93.11
N GLY A 412 39.26 -32.90 -94.27
CA GLY A 412 38.80 -31.50 -94.37
C GLY A 412 37.35 -31.25 -93.93
N GLN A 413 36.49 -32.27 -93.89
CA GLN A 413 35.07 -32.11 -93.53
C GLN A 413 34.87 -32.10 -92.00
N VAL A 414 35.53 -33.02 -91.28
CA VAL A 414 35.59 -33.03 -89.80
C VAL A 414 36.19 -31.73 -89.26
N LEU A 415 37.15 -31.14 -89.95
CA LEU A 415 37.74 -29.83 -89.57
C LEU A 415 36.74 -28.67 -89.67
N LYS A 416 35.74 -28.73 -90.56
CA LYS A 416 34.68 -27.71 -90.64
C LYS A 416 33.70 -27.82 -89.48
N GLU A 417 33.16 -29.01 -89.22
CA GLU A 417 32.30 -29.24 -88.06
C GLU A 417 33.00 -28.87 -86.74
N ASN A 418 34.30 -29.14 -86.63
CA ASN A 418 35.08 -28.74 -85.45
C ASN A 418 35.26 -27.21 -85.32
N LEU A 419 35.30 -26.47 -86.43
CA LEU A 419 35.32 -25.00 -86.44
C LEU A 419 33.95 -24.40 -86.12
N ASP A 420 32.87 -24.98 -86.64
CA ASP A 420 31.49 -24.54 -86.41
C ASP A 420 31.06 -24.81 -84.95
N LEU A 421 31.37 -25.99 -84.40
CA LEU A 421 31.21 -26.27 -82.96
C LEU A 421 32.04 -25.30 -82.10
N LYS A 422 33.25 -24.93 -82.53
CA LYS A 422 34.04 -23.88 -81.85
C LYS A 422 33.45 -22.48 -82.03
N ALA A 423 32.64 -22.22 -83.05
CA ALA A 423 31.90 -20.97 -83.19
C ALA A 423 30.69 -20.94 -82.25
N ASP A 424 29.93 -22.04 -82.17
CA ASP A 424 28.74 -22.13 -81.30
C ASP A 424 29.09 -22.18 -79.81
N VAL A 425 30.17 -22.87 -79.41
CA VAL A 425 30.72 -22.78 -78.04
C VAL A 425 31.13 -21.33 -77.69
N ARG A 426 31.61 -20.54 -78.66
CA ARG A 426 31.90 -19.11 -78.44
C ARG A 426 30.61 -18.29 -78.32
N LYS A 427 29.59 -18.51 -79.16
CA LYS A 427 28.27 -17.86 -79.02
C LYS A 427 27.62 -18.18 -77.67
N LEU A 428 27.72 -19.43 -77.20
CA LEU A 428 27.18 -19.84 -75.90
C LEU A 428 27.95 -19.21 -74.74
N ARG A 429 29.28 -19.12 -74.81
CA ARG A 429 30.09 -18.38 -73.81
C ARG A 429 29.72 -16.91 -73.76
N ILE A 430 29.58 -16.24 -74.91
CA ILE A 430 29.15 -14.84 -74.99
C ILE A 430 27.77 -14.66 -74.34
N LYS A 431 26.79 -15.52 -74.64
CA LYS A 431 25.47 -15.48 -74.00
C LYS A 431 25.49 -15.70 -72.49
N VAL A 432 26.34 -16.60 -71.99
CA VAL A 432 26.52 -16.80 -70.55
C VAL A 432 27.19 -15.57 -69.91
N GLU A 433 28.12 -14.91 -70.60
CA GLU A 433 28.77 -13.68 -70.15
C GLU A 433 27.82 -12.46 -70.18
N GLU A 434 26.92 -12.38 -71.17
CA GLU A 434 25.82 -11.42 -71.24
C GLU A 434 24.80 -11.65 -70.12
N GLN A 435 24.43 -12.90 -69.85
CA GLN A 435 23.55 -13.27 -68.74
C GLN A 435 24.18 -13.01 -67.37
N ALA A 436 25.49 -13.24 -67.22
CA ALA A 436 26.23 -12.89 -66.01
C ALA A 436 26.23 -11.38 -65.78
N LYS A 437 26.55 -10.57 -66.80
CA LYS A 437 26.48 -9.10 -66.71
C LYS A 437 25.09 -8.59 -66.37
N MET A 438 24.05 -9.16 -66.98
CA MET A 438 22.66 -8.80 -66.64
C MET A 438 22.29 -9.19 -65.21
N ALA A 439 22.83 -10.30 -64.69
CA ALA A 439 22.67 -10.68 -63.28
C ALA A 439 23.42 -9.71 -62.35
N ASP A 440 24.67 -9.36 -62.67
CA ASP A 440 25.49 -8.41 -61.91
C ASP A 440 24.86 -7.00 -61.92
N GLU A 441 24.32 -6.54 -63.05
CA GLU A 441 23.56 -5.29 -63.17
C GLU A 441 22.30 -5.30 -62.30
N MET A 442 21.54 -6.40 -62.27
CA MET A 442 20.39 -6.56 -61.37
C MET A 442 20.82 -6.61 -59.89
N LEU A 443 21.96 -7.23 -59.58
CA LEU A 443 22.49 -7.33 -58.23
C LEU A 443 22.95 -5.95 -57.73
N GLN A 444 23.69 -5.19 -58.55
CA GLN A 444 24.11 -3.83 -58.26
C GLN A 444 22.92 -2.85 -58.15
N MET A 445 21.86 -3.05 -58.93
CA MET A 445 20.60 -2.30 -58.78
C MET A 445 19.84 -2.67 -57.49
N LEU A 446 19.95 -3.91 -57.00
CA LEU A 446 19.39 -4.32 -55.71
C LEU A 446 20.22 -3.80 -54.54
N GLU A 447 21.55 -3.86 -54.60
CA GLU A 447 22.47 -3.28 -53.61
C GLU A 447 22.25 -1.76 -53.50
N GLY A 448 22.15 -1.06 -54.64
CA GLY A 448 21.81 0.37 -54.69
C GLY A 448 20.42 0.72 -54.16
N LYS A 449 19.51 -0.26 -54.01
CA LYS A 449 18.19 -0.11 -53.40
C LYS A 449 18.08 -0.65 -51.98
N GLN A 450 19.09 -1.37 -51.49
CA GLN A 450 19.12 -1.85 -50.11
C GLN A 450 19.04 -0.74 -49.05
N PRO A 451 19.71 0.44 -49.16
CA PRO A 451 19.54 1.50 -48.16
C PRO A 451 18.10 2.03 -48.10
N GLU A 452 17.39 2.14 -49.23
CA GLU A 452 15.97 2.54 -49.23
C GLU A 452 15.09 1.52 -48.48
N PHE A 453 15.42 0.23 -48.55
CA PHE A 453 14.73 -0.81 -47.76
C PHE A 453 15.11 -0.80 -46.26
N GLU A 454 16.31 -0.36 -45.91
CA GLU A 454 16.77 -0.23 -44.52
C GLU A 454 16.15 1.03 -43.87
N ASP A 455 16.12 2.16 -44.57
CA ASP A 455 15.38 3.37 -44.16
C ASP A 455 13.89 3.08 -43.97
N LEU A 456 13.23 2.41 -44.92
CA LEU A 456 11.81 2.04 -44.81
C LEU A 456 11.54 1.04 -43.67
N ARG A 457 12.51 0.19 -43.30
CA ARG A 457 12.41 -0.68 -42.11
C ARG A 457 12.48 0.14 -40.84
N HIS A 458 13.45 1.04 -40.72
CA HIS A 458 13.58 1.90 -39.56
C HIS A 458 12.41 2.87 -39.40
N GLU A 459 11.82 3.39 -40.50
CA GLU A 459 10.57 4.14 -40.42
C GLU A 459 9.39 3.27 -39.96
N ASN A 460 9.28 2.02 -40.45
CA ASN A 460 8.26 1.08 -39.97
C ASN A 460 8.44 0.70 -38.48
N GLU A 461 9.68 0.54 -38.01
CA GLU A 461 10.02 0.28 -36.62
C GLU A 461 9.69 1.49 -35.74
N ALA A 462 10.03 2.71 -36.19
CA ALA A 462 9.68 3.95 -35.49
C ALA A 462 8.16 4.24 -35.48
N LEU A 463 7.45 3.89 -36.55
CA LEU A 463 5.98 3.99 -36.61
C LEU A 463 5.29 2.96 -35.71
N ARG A 464 5.84 1.74 -35.60
CA ARG A 464 5.37 0.74 -34.64
C ARG A 464 5.59 1.21 -33.20
N ALA A 465 6.81 1.62 -32.85
CA ALA A 465 7.11 2.17 -31.52
C ALA A 465 6.15 3.32 -31.15
N ARG A 466 5.90 4.28 -32.06
CA ARG A 466 4.92 5.35 -31.84
C ARG A 466 3.47 4.86 -31.71
N ALA A 467 3.09 3.77 -32.37
CA ALA A 467 1.77 3.17 -32.24
C ALA A 467 1.62 2.40 -30.92
N ASP A 468 2.69 1.75 -30.45
CA ASP A 468 2.77 1.09 -29.16
C ASP A 468 2.73 2.14 -28.02
N ASP A 469 3.54 3.21 -28.11
CA ASP A 469 3.53 4.37 -27.21
C ASP A 469 2.13 5.02 -27.14
N ALA A 470 1.49 5.26 -28.29
CA ALA A 470 0.14 5.83 -28.35
C ALA A 470 -0.92 4.89 -27.78
N SER A 471 -0.74 3.58 -27.91
CA SER A 471 -1.63 2.58 -27.31
C SER A 471 -1.47 2.55 -25.79
N ALA A 472 -0.24 2.59 -25.28
CA ALA A 472 0.04 2.67 -23.84
C ALA A 472 -0.57 3.93 -23.21
N LEU A 473 -0.44 5.10 -23.87
CA LEU A 473 -1.06 6.36 -23.41
C LEU A 473 -2.60 6.30 -23.43
N LEU A 474 -3.21 5.54 -24.34
CA LEU A 474 -4.66 5.32 -24.37
C LEU A 474 -5.11 4.32 -23.29
N GLU A 475 -4.32 3.30 -22.99
CA GLU A 475 -4.57 2.38 -21.86
C GLU A 475 -4.45 3.13 -20.51
N GLU A 476 -3.43 3.97 -20.34
CA GLU A 476 -3.25 4.83 -19.16
C GLU A 476 -4.44 5.79 -19.00
N ALA A 477 -4.78 6.57 -20.03
CA ALA A 477 -5.88 7.52 -19.99
C ALA A 477 -7.27 6.85 -19.81
N THR A 478 -7.44 5.61 -20.24
CA THR A 478 -8.69 4.85 -19.97
C THR A 478 -8.71 4.23 -18.57
N ALA A 479 -7.57 3.81 -18.03
CA ALA A 479 -7.44 3.40 -16.64
C ALA A 479 -7.71 4.55 -15.67
N GLU A 480 -7.10 5.72 -15.87
CA GLU A 480 -7.39 6.96 -15.12
C GLU A 480 -8.88 7.31 -15.16
N ARG A 481 -9.49 7.25 -16.35
CA ARG A 481 -10.92 7.52 -16.53
C ARG A 481 -11.81 6.55 -15.75
N GLU A 482 -11.44 5.27 -15.66
CA GLU A 482 -12.19 4.29 -14.84
C GLU A 482 -11.92 4.44 -13.33
N VAL A 483 -10.73 4.91 -12.91
CA VAL A 483 -10.48 5.31 -11.52
C VAL A 483 -11.37 6.50 -11.15
N ALA A 484 -11.35 7.59 -11.93
CA ALA A 484 -12.20 8.75 -11.71
C ALA A 484 -13.71 8.40 -11.74
N ARG A 485 -14.14 7.46 -12.60
CA ARG A 485 -15.51 6.92 -12.61
C ARG A 485 -15.86 6.12 -11.37
N LYS A 486 -14.91 5.40 -10.76
CA LYS A 486 -15.13 4.69 -9.49
C LYS A 486 -15.18 5.67 -8.32
N GLU A 487 -14.32 6.68 -8.31
CA GLU A 487 -14.29 7.72 -7.28
C GLU A 487 -15.53 8.61 -7.29
N THR A 488 -15.99 9.06 -8.48
CA THR A 488 -17.25 9.81 -8.59
C THR A 488 -18.47 9.00 -8.15
N ARG A 489 -18.54 7.70 -8.46
CA ARG A 489 -19.60 6.81 -7.95
C ARG A 489 -19.57 6.67 -6.43
N LYS A 490 -18.38 6.51 -5.83
CA LYS A 490 -18.22 6.52 -4.36
C LYS A 490 -18.70 7.84 -3.77
N ALA A 491 -18.16 8.97 -4.23
CA ALA A 491 -18.50 10.29 -3.72
C ALA A 491 -19.99 10.64 -3.87
N ILE A 492 -20.68 10.12 -4.89
CA ILE A 492 -22.15 10.21 -5.01
C ILE A 492 -22.84 9.36 -3.93
N GLY A 493 -22.46 8.10 -3.77
CA GLY A 493 -23.01 7.21 -2.73
C GLY A 493 -22.77 7.71 -1.30
N ASP A 494 -21.56 8.23 -1.02
CA ASP A 494 -21.20 8.85 0.26
C ASP A 494 -22.07 10.09 0.53
N LEU A 495 -22.30 10.92 -0.50
CA LEU A 495 -23.15 12.11 -0.45
C LEU A 495 -24.64 11.77 -0.32
N GLU A 496 -25.12 10.68 -0.92
CA GLU A 496 -26.48 10.17 -0.76
C GLU A 496 -26.70 9.59 0.64
N GLY A 497 -25.73 8.83 1.16
CA GLY A 497 -25.70 8.33 2.54
C GLY A 497 -25.75 9.47 3.57
N VAL A 498 -24.82 10.43 3.48
CA VAL A 498 -24.78 11.61 4.36
C VAL A 498 -26.06 12.46 4.24
N ARG A 499 -26.68 12.54 3.05
CA ARG A 499 -28.01 13.18 2.91
C ARG A 499 -29.10 12.43 3.66
N GLY A 500 -29.13 11.10 3.57
CA GLY A 500 -30.07 10.25 4.31
C GLY A 500 -29.88 10.32 5.83
N GLU A 501 -28.64 10.35 6.31
CA GLU A 501 -28.34 10.62 7.72
C GLU A 501 -28.78 12.03 8.14
N CYS A 502 -28.54 13.04 7.30
CA CYS A 502 -28.97 14.41 7.56
C CYS A 502 -30.50 14.57 7.60
N THR A 503 -31.28 13.83 6.79
CA THR A 503 -32.75 13.86 6.91
C THR A 503 -33.17 13.13 8.18
N LEU A 504 -32.71 11.91 8.41
CA LEU A 504 -33.01 11.12 9.62
C LEU A 504 -32.73 11.90 10.92
N LEU A 505 -31.59 12.59 11.02
CA LEU A 505 -31.24 13.41 12.18
C LEU A 505 -32.16 14.64 12.34
N ARG A 506 -32.65 15.24 11.24
CA ARG A 506 -33.65 16.32 11.33
C ARG A 506 -34.98 15.80 11.85
N HIS A 507 -35.45 14.66 11.35
CA HIS A 507 -36.67 14.01 11.85
C HIS A 507 -36.54 13.68 13.34
N GLN A 508 -35.43 13.07 13.78
CA GLN A 508 -35.17 12.81 15.21
C GLN A 508 -35.16 14.09 16.07
N VAL A 509 -34.58 15.19 15.58
CA VAL A 509 -34.60 16.48 16.30
C VAL A 509 -36.01 17.08 16.35
N GLN A 510 -36.81 16.95 15.29
CA GLN A 510 -38.21 17.36 15.27
C GLN A 510 -39.05 16.53 16.27
N ASP A 511 -38.95 15.20 16.21
CA ASP A 511 -39.62 14.25 17.11
C ASP A 511 -39.28 14.56 18.58
N MET A 512 -37.98 14.66 18.92
CA MET A 512 -37.53 15.02 20.27
C MET A 512 -38.03 16.40 20.71
N THR A 513 -38.12 17.37 19.79
CA THR A 513 -38.65 18.72 20.08
C THR A 513 -40.15 18.67 20.39
N ILE A 514 -40.92 17.86 19.65
CA ILE A 514 -42.35 17.63 19.89
C ILE A 514 -42.54 16.95 21.25
N GLN A 515 -41.78 15.87 21.51
CA GLN A 515 -41.83 15.12 22.77
C GLN A 515 -41.49 16.01 23.98
N LEU A 516 -40.38 16.75 23.93
CA LEU A 516 -39.97 17.67 25.00
C LEU A 516 -41.02 18.76 25.25
N ARG A 517 -41.59 19.35 24.19
CA ARG A 517 -42.65 20.35 24.30
C ARG A 517 -43.89 19.82 25.01
N VAL A 518 -44.35 18.62 24.63
CA VAL A 518 -45.50 17.97 25.28
C VAL A 518 -45.20 17.61 26.73
N LEU A 519 -44.01 17.10 27.04
CA LEU A 519 -43.61 16.75 28.40
C LEU A 519 -43.49 17.98 29.31
N LEU A 520 -42.86 19.06 28.84
CA LEU A 520 -42.70 20.30 29.59
C LEU A 520 -44.06 20.95 29.90
N TRP A 521 -44.93 21.12 28.90
CA TRP A 521 -46.23 21.74 29.10
C TRP A 521 -47.17 20.87 29.94
N ARG A 522 -47.09 19.53 29.87
CA ARG A 522 -47.81 18.66 30.82
C ARG A 522 -47.26 18.72 32.24
N HIS A 523 -45.95 18.89 32.40
CA HIS A 523 -45.33 19.07 33.72
C HIS A 523 -45.77 20.41 34.36
N GLU A 524 -45.79 21.48 33.58
CA GLU A 524 -46.29 22.79 33.99
C GLU A 524 -47.79 22.74 34.34
N ALA A 525 -48.62 22.10 33.51
CA ALA A 525 -50.04 21.90 33.77
C ALA A 525 -50.31 21.07 35.04
N ALA A 526 -49.40 20.15 35.39
CA ALA A 526 -49.49 19.34 36.61
C ALA A 526 -49.03 20.08 37.87
N GLN A 527 -48.18 21.10 37.76
CA GLN A 527 -47.75 21.96 38.88
C GLN A 527 -48.69 23.14 39.13
N ASN A 528 -49.06 23.85 38.07
CA ASN A 528 -49.75 25.15 38.13
C ASN A 528 -51.25 25.05 37.80
N GLY A 529 -51.71 23.89 37.31
CA GLY A 529 -53.06 23.66 36.80
C GLY A 529 -53.17 23.90 35.29
N PHE A 530 -54.03 23.13 34.62
CA PHE A 530 -54.16 23.20 33.15
C PHE A 530 -54.54 24.60 32.64
N ASP A 531 -55.38 25.32 33.39
CA ASP A 531 -55.87 26.65 33.02
C ASP A 531 -54.80 27.76 33.14
N SER A 532 -53.62 27.47 33.73
CA SER A 532 -52.53 28.46 33.83
C SER A 532 -51.74 28.61 32.52
N LEU A 533 -51.87 27.66 31.59
CA LEU A 533 -51.13 27.69 30.33
C LEU A 533 -51.80 28.62 29.30
N PRO A 534 -51.04 29.29 28.42
CA PRO A 534 -51.58 29.98 27.26
C PRO A 534 -52.48 29.09 26.39
N ALA A 535 -53.53 29.65 25.80
CA ALA A 535 -54.54 28.91 25.04
C ALA A 535 -53.96 28.06 23.90
N GLU A 536 -52.91 28.54 23.22
CA GLU A 536 -52.18 27.80 22.17
C GLU A 536 -51.51 26.53 22.70
N GLN A 537 -50.95 26.60 23.92
CA GLN A 537 -50.31 25.44 24.58
C GLN A 537 -51.38 24.47 25.09
N GLN A 538 -52.50 24.97 25.62
CA GLN A 538 -53.66 24.16 25.98
C GLN A 538 -54.24 23.40 24.77
N GLN A 539 -54.32 24.05 23.60
CA GLN A 539 -54.75 23.41 22.35
C GLN A 539 -53.77 22.32 21.93
N PHE A 540 -52.49 22.65 21.78
CA PHE A 540 -51.45 21.68 21.41
C PHE A 540 -51.40 20.46 22.37
N LEU A 541 -51.66 20.65 23.66
CA LEU A 541 -51.74 19.53 24.62
C LEU A 541 -52.97 18.64 24.44
N ARG A 542 -54.10 19.18 23.94
CA ARG A 542 -55.29 18.40 23.57
C ARG A 542 -55.08 17.69 22.23
N ASP A 543 -54.51 18.37 21.25
CA ASP A 543 -54.19 17.80 19.94
C ASP A 543 -53.19 16.62 20.10
N ALA A 544 -52.16 16.80 20.94
CA ALA A 544 -51.21 15.75 21.34
C ALA A 544 -51.77 14.70 22.33
N ILE A 545 -53.06 14.75 22.70
CA ILE A 545 -53.79 13.63 23.31
C ILE A 545 -54.50 12.81 22.22
N ASP A 546 -54.95 13.42 21.14
CA ASP A 546 -55.61 12.72 20.03
C ASP A 546 -54.64 12.33 18.89
N ASN A 547 -53.34 12.30 19.18
CA ASN A 547 -52.24 12.00 18.24
C ASN A 547 -52.19 12.95 17.03
N GLN A 548 -52.71 14.16 17.19
CA GLN A 548 -52.67 15.23 16.20
C GLN A 548 -51.45 16.10 16.46
N VAL A 549 -50.49 16.03 15.53
CA VAL A 549 -49.34 16.92 15.45
C VAL A 549 -49.63 17.96 14.36
N PRO A 550 -49.49 19.27 14.64
CA PRO A 550 -49.63 20.33 13.64
C PRO A 550 -48.77 20.08 12.40
N ASP A 551 -49.32 20.27 11.20
CA ASP A 551 -48.65 19.85 9.96
C ASP A 551 -47.33 20.59 9.69
N ASN A 552 -47.13 21.78 10.26
CA ASN A 552 -45.86 22.52 10.20
C ASN A 552 -44.73 21.92 11.08
N LEU A 553 -45.00 20.84 11.81
CA LEU A 553 -44.03 20.04 12.57
C LEU A 553 -43.87 18.62 11.99
N LEU A 554 -44.53 18.33 10.89
CA LEU A 554 -44.39 17.08 10.12
C LEU A 554 -43.40 17.29 8.96
N SER A 555 -43.10 16.21 8.23
CA SER A 555 -42.22 16.24 7.06
C SER A 555 -43.00 15.92 5.79
N ASP A 556 -42.88 16.78 4.77
CA ASP A 556 -43.48 16.55 3.46
C ASP A 556 -42.88 15.34 2.71
N GLU A 557 -41.69 14.86 3.12
CA GLU A 557 -40.90 13.87 2.38
C GLU A 557 -41.35 12.42 2.63
N SER A 558 -41.99 12.09 3.76
CA SER A 558 -42.26 10.71 4.14
C SER A 558 -43.50 10.51 5.01
N ALA A 559 -44.54 9.92 4.40
CA ALA A 559 -45.75 9.51 5.11
C ALA A 559 -45.47 8.54 6.27
N THR A 560 -44.50 7.62 6.10
CA THR A 560 -44.12 6.65 7.13
C THR A 560 -43.51 7.36 8.34
N GLN A 561 -42.60 8.32 8.14
CA GLN A 561 -42.03 9.09 9.25
C GLN A 561 -43.12 9.92 9.96
N ASN A 562 -44.05 10.53 9.22
CA ASN A 562 -45.19 11.23 9.84
C ASN A 562 -46.08 10.31 10.69
N THR A 563 -46.27 9.03 10.31
CA THR A 563 -46.99 8.07 11.17
C THR A 563 -46.19 7.68 12.43
N ILE A 564 -44.85 7.68 12.37
CA ILE A 564 -43.98 7.47 13.53
C ILE A 564 -44.10 8.67 14.48
N THR A 565 -43.93 9.90 13.99
CA THR A 565 -44.10 11.14 14.75
C THR A 565 -45.46 11.23 15.44
N LYS A 566 -46.56 10.85 14.75
CA LYS A 566 -47.92 10.92 15.30
C LYS A 566 -48.24 9.84 16.34
N HIS A 567 -47.70 8.62 16.23
CA HIS A 567 -48.15 7.48 17.04
C HIS A 567 -47.10 6.84 17.96
N LEU A 568 -45.82 7.15 17.79
CA LEU A 568 -44.70 6.48 18.48
C LEU A 568 -43.81 7.44 19.28
N VAL A 569 -43.97 8.75 19.07
CA VAL A 569 -43.28 9.83 19.82
C VAL A 569 -44.16 10.43 20.92
N LEU A 570 -45.49 10.35 20.77
CA LEU A 570 -46.48 10.91 21.68
C LEU A 570 -47.11 9.85 22.60
N TYR A 571 -47.03 10.07 23.91
CA TYR A 571 -47.65 9.26 24.95
C TYR A 571 -48.19 10.15 26.08
N LYS A 572 -49.36 9.81 26.64
CA LYS A 572 -50.07 10.58 27.69
C LYS A 572 -49.57 10.25 29.09
N ASN A 573 -49.18 9.01 29.31
CA ASN A 573 -48.71 8.50 30.60
C ASN A 573 -47.70 7.35 30.41
N ILE A 574 -47.11 6.88 31.51
CA ILE A 574 -46.09 5.82 31.50
C ILE A 574 -46.64 4.47 31.01
N ALA A 575 -47.93 4.17 31.25
CA ALA A 575 -48.56 2.94 30.78
C ALA A 575 -48.75 2.92 29.25
N GLU A 576 -49.09 4.05 28.65
CA GLU A 576 -49.17 4.21 27.19
C GLU A 576 -47.77 4.14 26.55
N LEU A 577 -46.76 4.76 27.16
CA LEU A 577 -45.35 4.62 26.75
C LEU A 577 -44.87 3.16 26.82
N GLN A 578 -45.25 2.42 27.86
CA GLN A 578 -44.94 0.99 28.01
C GLN A 578 -45.66 0.16 26.93
N TYR A 579 -46.96 0.43 26.69
CA TYR A 579 -47.74 -0.24 25.65
C TYR A 579 -47.14 0.01 24.25
N GLN A 580 -46.87 1.27 23.90
CA GLN A 580 -46.20 1.66 22.66
C GLN A 580 -44.83 1.00 22.53
N ASN A 581 -44.02 0.92 23.61
CA ASN A 581 -42.76 0.18 23.58
C ASN A 581 -42.95 -1.33 23.33
N THR A 582 -43.99 -1.96 23.89
CA THR A 582 -44.26 -3.38 23.62
C THR A 582 -44.76 -3.65 22.20
N GLU A 583 -45.50 -2.72 21.59
CA GLU A 583 -45.88 -2.79 20.18
C GLU A 583 -44.69 -2.49 19.25
N LEU A 584 -43.87 -1.47 19.56
CA LEU A 584 -42.59 -1.17 18.89
C LEU A 584 -41.66 -2.39 18.88
N LEU A 585 -41.46 -3.04 20.03
CA LEU A 585 -40.63 -4.22 20.12
C LEU A 585 -41.23 -5.42 19.36
N ARG A 586 -42.55 -5.46 19.15
CA ARG A 586 -43.19 -6.47 18.28
C ARG A 586 -43.01 -6.14 16.81
N THR A 587 -43.20 -4.89 16.40
CA THR A 587 -43.05 -4.48 14.99
C THR A 587 -41.58 -4.52 14.57
N ILE A 588 -40.64 -4.07 15.40
CA ILE A 588 -39.19 -4.17 15.14
C ILE A 588 -38.75 -5.64 15.00
N ARG A 589 -39.24 -6.55 15.85
CA ARG A 589 -38.95 -7.99 15.70
C ARG A 589 -39.53 -8.55 14.40
N LYS A 590 -40.80 -8.26 14.10
CA LYS A 590 -41.45 -8.72 12.86
C LYS A 590 -40.78 -8.16 11.61
N VAL A 591 -40.40 -6.88 11.60
CA VAL A 591 -39.66 -6.26 10.49
C VAL A 591 -38.24 -6.83 10.38
N GLY A 592 -37.59 -7.15 11.51
CA GLY A 592 -36.31 -7.87 11.52
C GLY A 592 -36.42 -9.27 10.91
N GLU A 593 -37.41 -10.06 11.33
CA GLU A 593 -37.71 -11.39 10.75
C GLU A 593 -38.05 -11.29 9.24
N GLU A 594 -38.79 -10.26 8.82
CA GLU A 594 -39.12 -10.00 7.41
C GLU A 594 -37.89 -9.51 6.60
N GLN A 595 -37.00 -8.71 7.19
CA GLN A 595 -35.76 -8.26 6.57
C GLN A 595 -34.73 -9.38 6.46
N GLU A 596 -34.48 -10.16 7.51
CA GLU A 596 -33.61 -11.35 7.48
C GLU A 596 -34.12 -12.36 6.44
N SER A 597 -35.43 -12.62 6.41
CA SER A 597 -36.07 -13.44 5.38
C SER A 597 -35.87 -12.90 3.96
N GLN A 598 -35.88 -11.58 3.78
CA GLN A 598 -35.70 -10.95 2.47
C GLN A 598 -34.23 -10.83 2.06
N GLU A 599 -33.29 -10.65 2.99
CA GLU A 599 -31.85 -10.74 2.74
C GLU A 599 -31.47 -12.16 2.32
N VAL A 600 -31.97 -13.20 3.01
CA VAL A 600 -31.76 -14.60 2.60
C VAL A 600 -32.29 -14.84 1.18
N ARG A 601 -33.48 -14.31 0.83
CA ARG A 601 -34.00 -14.38 -0.56
C ARG A 601 -33.13 -13.62 -1.55
N ASN A 602 -32.74 -12.39 -1.23
CA ASN A 602 -31.89 -11.57 -2.10
C ASN A 602 -30.53 -12.24 -2.36
N ASN A 603 -29.95 -12.88 -1.34
CA ASN A 603 -28.69 -13.62 -1.44
C ASN A 603 -28.85 -14.90 -2.29
N ILE A 604 -29.97 -15.61 -2.16
CA ILE A 604 -30.32 -16.74 -3.03
C ILE A 604 -30.52 -16.27 -4.48
N ASP A 605 -31.25 -15.17 -4.70
CA ASP A 605 -31.48 -14.61 -6.04
C ASP A 605 -30.23 -14.01 -6.68
N GLN A 606 -29.27 -13.50 -5.89
CA GLN A 606 -27.94 -13.13 -6.37
C GLN A 606 -27.15 -14.37 -6.74
N HIS A 607 -27.06 -15.37 -5.85
CA HIS A 607 -26.34 -16.61 -6.13
C HIS A 607 -26.88 -17.35 -7.38
N ASN A 608 -28.20 -17.35 -7.58
CA ASN A 608 -28.82 -17.90 -8.78
C ASN A 608 -28.40 -17.14 -10.06
N LYS A 609 -28.30 -15.81 -10.01
CA LYS A 609 -27.81 -14.99 -11.13
C LYS A 609 -26.33 -15.20 -11.38
N ASP A 610 -25.51 -15.28 -10.33
CA ASP A 610 -24.09 -15.58 -10.44
C ASP A 610 -23.86 -16.96 -11.08
N VAL A 611 -24.65 -17.97 -10.71
CA VAL A 611 -24.63 -19.31 -11.32
C VAL A 611 -25.05 -19.25 -12.79
N GLU A 612 -26.14 -18.54 -13.12
CA GLU A 612 -26.55 -18.33 -14.51
C GLU A 612 -25.48 -17.61 -15.35
N GLU A 613 -24.80 -16.59 -14.80
CA GLU A 613 -23.73 -15.86 -15.49
C GLU A 613 -22.47 -16.71 -15.64
N LEU A 614 -22.10 -17.50 -14.62
CA LEU A 614 -21.02 -18.48 -14.70
C LEU A 614 -21.28 -19.54 -15.77
N ASP A 615 -22.51 -20.03 -15.93
CA ASP A 615 -22.85 -21.00 -16.98
C ASP A 615 -22.88 -20.36 -18.38
N LYS A 616 -23.36 -19.11 -18.52
CA LYS A 616 -23.24 -18.32 -19.77
C LYS A 616 -21.78 -18.06 -20.15
N LEU A 617 -20.91 -17.81 -19.16
CA LEU A 617 -19.46 -17.65 -19.36
C LEU A 617 -18.80 -18.98 -19.72
N ARG A 618 -19.19 -20.10 -19.09
CA ARG A 618 -18.70 -21.45 -19.42
C ARG A 618 -19.05 -21.86 -20.85
N SER A 619 -20.29 -21.62 -21.30
CA SER A 619 -20.67 -21.90 -22.69
C SER A 619 -19.88 -21.03 -23.67
N LEU A 620 -19.70 -19.74 -23.38
CA LEU A 620 -18.91 -18.84 -24.22
C LEU A 620 -17.43 -19.24 -24.28
N VAL A 621 -16.83 -19.68 -23.16
CA VAL A 621 -15.46 -20.24 -23.14
C VAL A 621 -15.39 -21.53 -23.96
N ALA A 622 -16.36 -22.45 -23.83
CA ALA A 622 -16.41 -23.67 -24.63
C ALA A 622 -16.50 -23.39 -26.14
N GLU A 623 -17.31 -22.41 -26.56
CA GLU A 623 -17.35 -21.92 -27.95
C GLU A 623 -15.99 -21.36 -28.39
N ARG A 624 -15.31 -20.55 -27.56
CA ARG A 624 -13.99 -20.01 -27.91
C ARG A 624 -12.94 -21.12 -28.01
N ASP A 625 -12.97 -22.10 -27.13
CA ASP A 625 -12.10 -23.28 -27.20
C ASP A 625 -12.36 -24.11 -28.46
N GLU A 626 -13.61 -24.28 -28.88
CA GLU A 626 -13.95 -24.94 -30.15
C GLU A 626 -13.47 -24.12 -31.37
N HIS A 627 -13.64 -22.80 -31.35
CA HIS A 627 -13.05 -21.92 -32.36
C HIS A 627 -11.52 -22.03 -32.40
N ILE A 628 -10.82 -22.04 -31.25
CA ILE A 628 -9.36 -22.22 -31.17
C ILE A 628 -8.95 -23.61 -31.71
N LYS A 629 -9.69 -24.68 -31.39
CA LYS A 629 -9.46 -26.02 -31.97
C LYS A 629 -9.65 -26.01 -33.49
N SER A 630 -10.67 -25.32 -34.01
CA SER A 630 -10.91 -25.19 -35.46
C SER A 630 -9.78 -24.41 -36.18
N LEU A 631 -9.26 -23.34 -35.56
CA LEU A 631 -8.16 -22.55 -36.08
C LEU A 631 -6.84 -23.33 -36.04
N ASN A 632 -6.62 -24.13 -35.00
CA ASN A 632 -5.47 -25.03 -34.90
C ASN A 632 -5.53 -26.15 -35.97
N LEU A 633 -6.70 -26.76 -36.20
CA LEU A 633 -6.91 -27.73 -37.28
C LEU A 633 -6.63 -27.11 -38.65
N ARG A 634 -7.14 -25.91 -38.93
CA ARG A 634 -6.86 -25.16 -40.18
C ARG A 634 -5.39 -24.77 -40.31
N THR A 635 -4.72 -24.46 -39.20
CA THR A 635 -3.28 -24.18 -39.18
C THR A 635 -2.46 -25.45 -39.42
N GLN A 636 -2.93 -26.61 -38.96
CA GLN A 636 -2.33 -27.90 -39.27
C GLN A 636 -2.53 -28.29 -40.74
N SER A 637 -3.72 -28.05 -41.33
CA SER A 637 -3.93 -28.32 -42.77
C SER A 637 -3.00 -27.48 -43.64
N PHE A 638 -2.91 -26.16 -43.38
CA PHE A 638 -1.95 -25.29 -44.07
C PHE A 638 -0.48 -25.70 -43.88
N LYS A 639 -0.10 -26.25 -42.70
CA LYS A 639 1.25 -26.84 -42.51
C LYS A 639 1.44 -28.10 -43.36
N THR A 640 0.46 -29.01 -43.41
CA THR A 640 0.55 -30.21 -44.26
C THR A 640 0.55 -29.89 -45.75
N GLU A 641 -0.20 -28.87 -46.19
CA GLU A 641 -0.15 -28.36 -47.57
C GLU A 641 1.23 -27.79 -47.89
N ARG A 642 1.77 -26.91 -47.03
CA ARG A 642 3.13 -26.35 -47.16
C ARG A 642 4.18 -27.47 -47.26
N ASP A 643 4.10 -28.48 -46.41
CA ASP A 643 5.08 -29.57 -46.34
C ASP A 643 4.93 -30.55 -47.53
N MET A 644 3.71 -30.68 -48.07
CA MET A 644 3.44 -31.36 -49.34
C MET A 644 4.04 -30.59 -50.53
N TYR A 645 3.86 -29.27 -50.60
CA TYR A 645 4.52 -28.43 -51.61
C TYR A 645 6.05 -28.50 -51.49
N TYR A 646 6.60 -28.49 -50.27
CA TYR A 646 8.03 -28.64 -50.03
C TYR A 646 8.57 -29.99 -50.52
N ARG A 647 7.82 -31.09 -50.30
CA ARG A 647 8.12 -32.41 -50.89
C ARG A 647 8.04 -32.41 -52.41
N ILE A 648 7.02 -31.77 -53.01
CA ILE A 648 6.89 -31.69 -54.47
C ILE A 648 8.07 -30.92 -55.09
N VAL A 649 8.50 -29.81 -54.49
CA VAL A 649 9.66 -29.02 -54.95
C VAL A 649 10.96 -29.82 -54.80
N THR A 650 11.21 -30.43 -53.64
CA THR A 650 12.45 -31.21 -53.40
C THR A 650 12.53 -32.48 -54.24
N SER A 651 11.41 -33.18 -54.46
CA SER A 651 11.35 -34.40 -55.30
C SER A 651 11.65 -34.16 -56.79
N ARG A 652 11.71 -32.90 -57.23
CA ARG A 652 12.01 -32.52 -58.63
C ARG A 652 13.48 -32.16 -58.87
N GLY A 653 14.34 -32.24 -57.86
CA GLY A 653 15.70 -31.69 -57.87
C GLY A 653 16.87 -32.67 -58.04
N GLN A 654 16.67 -33.99 -57.95
CA GLN A 654 17.77 -34.97 -58.02
C GLN A 654 17.42 -36.20 -58.88
N SER A 655 18.17 -36.38 -59.98
CA SER A 655 18.15 -37.58 -60.83
C SER A 655 19.34 -37.56 -61.81
N GLN A 656 20.44 -38.25 -61.48
CA GLN A 656 21.36 -39.01 -62.36
C GLN A 656 22.68 -39.35 -61.64
N SER A 657 23.45 -40.27 -62.26
CA SER A 657 24.69 -40.96 -61.82
C SER A 657 24.58 -41.83 -60.55
N ASP A 658 25.25 -42.98 -60.42
CA ASP A 658 26.11 -43.67 -61.40
C ASP A 658 26.04 -45.21 -61.29
N ALA A 659 26.68 -45.94 -62.23
CA ALA A 659 26.69 -47.40 -62.27
C ALA A 659 28.05 -47.99 -62.75
N GLN A 660 28.20 -49.33 -62.60
CA GLN A 660 29.39 -50.19 -62.85
C GLN A 660 30.42 -50.21 -61.70
N VAL A 661 30.97 -51.32 -61.18
CA VAL A 661 31.04 -52.79 -61.49
C VAL A 661 32.38 -53.28 -62.14
N THR A 662 33.27 -53.80 -61.26
CA THR A 662 34.34 -54.84 -61.45
C THR A 662 35.53 -54.64 -62.41
N SER A 663 36.77 -54.94 -61.93
CA SER A 663 37.57 -56.16 -62.31
C SER A 663 39.11 -56.02 -62.16
N ALA A 664 39.76 -56.85 -61.31
CA ALA A 664 41.21 -57.19 -61.26
C ALA A 664 41.41 -58.37 -60.27
N PHE A 665 42.06 -59.51 -60.57
CA PHE A 665 43.49 -59.82 -60.85
C PHE A 665 44.39 -59.90 -59.58
N ALA A 666 45.33 -60.83 -59.33
CA ALA A 666 45.53 -62.29 -59.60
C ALA A 666 46.96 -62.72 -59.13
N GLN A 667 47.16 -63.81 -58.36
CA GLN A 667 48.44 -64.52 -57.97
C GLN A 667 48.14 -65.58 -56.85
N SER A 668 48.91 -66.63 -56.49
CA SER A 668 50.09 -67.34 -57.07
C SER A 668 50.45 -68.68 -56.35
N VAL A 669 50.77 -69.75 -57.12
CA VAL A 669 51.91 -70.74 -57.04
C VAL A 669 52.61 -70.98 -55.66
N PRO A 670 52.86 -72.22 -55.12
CA PRO A 670 53.70 -73.29 -55.76
C PRO A 670 53.47 -74.80 -55.41
N ALA A 671 54.24 -75.70 -56.09
CA ALA A 671 54.59 -77.11 -55.71
C ALA A 671 53.43 -78.16 -55.63
N THR A 672 53.56 -79.49 -55.80
CA THR A 672 54.58 -80.48 -56.27
C THR A 672 53.80 -81.79 -56.60
N GLY A 673 54.32 -82.88 -57.19
CA GLY A 673 55.64 -83.23 -57.72
C GLY A 673 55.80 -84.78 -57.86
N ALA A 674 56.76 -85.25 -58.68
CA ALA A 674 57.17 -86.65 -58.90
C ALA A 674 56.17 -87.65 -59.55
N GLY A 675 56.64 -88.33 -60.61
CA GLY A 675 56.18 -89.65 -61.06
C GLY A 675 57.40 -90.58 -61.16
N LEU A 676 57.19 -91.90 -61.25
CA LEU A 676 58.27 -92.89 -61.29
C LEU A 676 58.28 -93.70 -62.59
N GLN A 677 59.50 -94.00 -63.06
CA GLN A 677 59.82 -94.80 -64.24
C GLN A 677 60.05 -96.27 -63.83
N LEU A 678 59.93 -97.22 -64.77
CA LEU A 678 61.09 -97.88 -65.41
C LEU A 678 60.70 -99.16 -66.20
N GLU A 679 61.40 -99.36 -67.31
CA GLU A 679 61.57 -100.66 -67.99
C GLU A 679 62.75 -101.44 -67.30
N HIS A 680 63.23 -102.63 -67.67
CA HIS A 680 63.49 -103.19 -69.02
C HIS A 680 64.11 -104.62 -68.90
N THR A 681 63.88 -105.52 -69.88
CA THR A 681 64.73 -106.71 -70.24
C THR A 681 64.98 -107.84 -69.19
N SER A 682 65.36 -109.09 -69.52
CA SER A 682 65.49 -109.90 -70.77
C SER A 682 65.53 -111.43 -70.46
N GLN A 683 65.51 -112.30 -71.49
CA GLN A 683 65.64 -113.78 -71.44
C GLN A 683 67.13 -114.26 -71.39
N PRO A 684 67.56 -115.58 -71.38
CA PRO A 684 66.81 -116.86 -71.57
C PRO A 684 67.25 -118.12 -70.73
N ARG A 685 66.60 -119.28 -70.99
CA ARG A 685 67.01 -120.73 -70.95
C ARG A 685 68.18 -121.22 -70.04
N ALA A 686 68.19 -122.44 -69.44
CA ALA A 686 67.26 -123.60 -69.39
C ALA A 686 67.76 -124.70 -68.39
N VAL A 687 67.07 -125.87 -68.33
CA VAL A 687 67.44 -127.18 -67.71
C VAL A 687 67.19 -127.29 -66.17
N PRO A 688 66.79 -128.47 -65.62
CA PRO A 688 65.92 -128.48 -64.43
C PRO A 688 66.44 -129.19 -63.16
N GLU A 689 66.38 -128.48 -62.03
CA GLU A 689 66.19 -129.07 -60.67
C GLU A 689 65.01 -128.39 -59.92
N TYR A 690 64.18 -127.61 -60.64
CA TYR A 690 63.35 -126.56 -60.07
C TYR A 690 62.12 -127.00 -59.26
N ASP A 691 61.54 -128.19 -59.47
CA ASP A 691 60.20 -128.53 -58.92
C ASP A 691 60.10 -128.56 -57.39
N LYS A 692 61.22 -128.72 -56.67
CA LYS A 692 61.25 -128.59 -55.21
C LYS A 692 61.34 -127.11 -54.80
N LEU A 693 62.32 -126.39 -55.37
CA LEU A 693 62.51 -124.97 -55.13
C LEU A 693 61.28 -124.14 -55.50
N ILE A 694 60.54 -124.51 -56.55
CA ILE A 694 59.26 -123.90 -56.93
C ILE A 694 58.19 -124.08 -55.84
N LYS A 695 58.12 -125.23 -55.17
CA LYS A 695 57.14 -125.48 -54.10
C LYS A 695 57.51 -124.72 -52.83
N ASP A 696 58.78 -124.68 -52.48
CA ASP A 696 59.26 -123.90 -51.33
C ASP A 696 59.08 -122.39 -51.59
N LEU A 697 59.37 -121.92 -52.81
CA LEU A 697 59.06 -120.55 -53.24
C LEU A 697 57.55 -120.25 -53.30
N GLN A 698 56.71 -121.20 -53.71
CA GLN A 698 55.25 -121.04 -53.68
C GLN A 698 54.75 -120.88 -52.25
N SER A 699 55.21 -121.72 -51.31
CA SER A 699 54.87 -121.59 -49.89
C SER A 699 55.35 -120.26 -49.29
N HIS A 700 56.54 -119.79 -49.64
CA HIS A 700 57.02 -118.46 -49.25
C HIS A 700 56.21 -117.33 -49.88
N ILE A 701 55.80 -117.46 -51.15
CA ILE A 701 54.95 -116.47 -51.84
C ILE A 701 53.56 -116.42 -51.21
N ASP A 702 52.99 -117.56 -50.79
CA ASP A 702 51.68 -117.61 -50.16
C ASP A 702 51.72 -117.16 -48.69
N LEU A 703 52.78 -117.50 -47.94
CA LEU A 703 53.06 -116.89 -46.63
C LEU A 703 53.22 -115.37 -46.75
N LEU A 704 53.98 -114.85 -47.72
CA LEU A 704 54.12 -113.41 -47.94
C LEU A 704 52.80 -112.74 -48.41
N LYS A 705 51.88 -113.48 -49.05
CA LYS A 705 50.51 -112.98 -49.30
C LYS A 705 49.71 -112.91 -48.01
N GLU A 706 49.76 -113.93 -47.16
CA GLU A 706 49.05 -113.95 -45.88
C GLU A 706 49.60 -112.91 -44.90
N GLU A 707 50.92 -112.81 -44.74
CA GLU A 707 51.61 -111.76 -43.97
C GLU A 707 51.26 -110.36 -44.52
N SER A 708 51.44 -110.12 -45.83
CA SER A 708 51.09 -108.80 -46.39
C SER A 708 49.58 -108.51 -46.41
N ALA A 709 48.71 -109.52 -46.28
CA ALA A 709 47.28 -109.33 -46.07
C ALA A 709 46.96 -109.02 -44.61
N ALA A 710 47.60 -109.71 -43.66
CA ALA A 710 47.53 -109.43 -42.23
C ALA A 710 48.06 -108.03 -41.90
N ASP A 711 49.20 -107.62 -42.46
CA ASP A 711 49.77 -106.27 -42.35
C ASP A 711 48.84 -105.21 -42.95
N ARG A 712 48.21 -105.49 -44.10
CA ARG A 712 47.21 -104.59 -44.70
C ARG A 712 45.93 -104.49 -43.86
N LEU A 713 45.51 -105.57 -43.20
CA LEU A 713 44.39 -105.55 -42.26
C LEU A 713 44.74 -104.81 -40.98
N ALA A 714 45.91 -105.07 -40.38
CA ALA A 714 46.43 -104.39 -39.20
C ALA A 714 46.58 -102.88 -39.46
N SER A 715 47.23 -102.51 -40.57
CA SER A 715 47.35 -101.12 -41.03
C SER A 715 45.98 -100.48 -41.22
N LYS A 716 45.01 -101.18 -41.82
CA LYS A 716 43.64 -100.68 -42.00
C LYS A 716 42.89 -100.51 -40.67
N THR A 717 43.09 -101.40 -39.70
CA THR A 717 42.51 -101.25 -38.35
C THR A 717 43.17 -100.11 -37.56
N GLN A 718 44.48 -99.92 -37.70
CA GLN A 718 45.23 -98.84 -37.06
C GLN A 718 44.90 -97.47 -37.68
N ILE A 719 44.78 -97.38 -39.01
CA ILE A 719 44.24 -96.19 -39.69
C ILE A 719 42.79 -95.95 -39.23
N GLY A 720 41.99 -97.01 -39.07
CA GLY A 720 40.63 -96.94 -38.57
C GLY A 720 40.50 -96.47 -37.11
N SER A 721 41.43 -96.84 -36.22
CA SER A 721 41.47 -96.31 -34.85
C SER A 721 41.99 -94.87 -34.85
N LEU A 722 43.15 -94.60 -35.46
CA LEU A 722 43.71 -93.25 -35.55
C LEU A 722 42.75 -92.23 -36.18
N THR A 723 41.91 -92.64 -37.14
CA THR A 723 40.86 -91.78 -37.69
C THR A 723 39.77 -91.47 -36.66
N LYS A 724 39.31 -92.49 -35.91
CA LYS A 724 38.34 -92.29 -34.81
C LYS A 724 38.92 -91.42 -33.71
N ASP A 725 40.13 -91.73 -33.25
CA ASP A 725 40.83 -91.02 -32.18
C ASP A 725 41.06 -89.55 -32.58
N ASN A 726 41.42 -89.28 -33.84
CA ASN A 726 41.52 -87.93 -34.38
C ASN A 726 40.15 -87.21 -34.43
N THR A 727 39.07 -87.88 -34.86
CA THR A 727 37.72 -87.27 -34.79
C THR A 727 37.24 -87.01 -33.36
N GLN A 728 37.60 -87.87 -32.40
CA GLN A 728 37.32 -87.65 -30.98
C GLN A 728 38.10 -86.45 -30.45
N LEU A 729 39.42 -86.41 -30.66
CA LEU A 729 40.28 -85.28 -30.27
C LEU A 729 39.86 -83.96 -30.91
N GLN A 730 39.38 -83.96 -32.17
CA GLN A 730 38.79 -82.78 -32.80
C GLN A 730 37.49 -82.35 -32.11
N SER A 731 36.60 -83.29 -31.77
CA SER A 731 35.37 -82.98 -31.03
C SER A 731 35.65 -82.46 -29.61
N GLU A 732 36.64 -83.01 -28.91
CA GLU A 732 37.07 -82.55 -27.60
C GLU A 732 37.76 -81.19 -27.68
N LYS A 733 38.59 -80.94 -28.70
CA LYS A 733 39.17 -79.62 -28.98
C LYS A 733 38.07 -78.57 -29.15
N VAL A 734 37.07 -78.81 -30.01
CA VAL A 734 35.95 -77.87 -30.22
C VAL A 734 35.14 -77.68 -28.92
N ARG A 735 34.95 -78.74 -28.12
CA ARG A 735 34.27 -78.65 -26.81
C ARG A 735 35.06 -77.80 -25.81
N LEU A 736 36.38 -77.96 -25.77
CA LEU A 736 37.29 -77.19 -24.90
C LEU A 736 37.41 -75.73 -25.36
N GLU A 737 37.50 -75.47 -26.66
CA GLU A 737 37.45 -74.10 -27.22
C GLU A 737 36.13 -73.41 -26.89
N SER A 738 34.99 -74.11 -27.00
CA SER A 738 33.68 -73.62 -26.55
C SER A 738 33.61 -73.36 -25.04
N GLN A 739 34.34 -74.13 -24.22
CA GLN A 739 34.40 -73.92 -22.77
C GLN A 739 35.31 -72.73 -22.41
N VAL A 740 36.47 -72.60 -23.06
CA VAL A 740 37.39 -71.47 -22.90
C VAL A 740 36.71 -70.16 -23.31
N ARG A 741 36.01 -70.12 -24.46
CA ARG A 741 35.23 -68.94 -24.87
C ARG A 741 34.19 -68.53 -23.83
N ARG A 742 33.45 -69.49 -23.25
CA ARG A 742 32.44 -69.19 -22.21
C ARG A 742 33.02 -68.63 -20.92
N GLU A 743 34.19 -69.09 -20.48
CA GLU A 743 34.86 -68.46 -19.33
C GLU A 743 35.50 -67.12 -19.73
N GLN A 744 35.99 -66.94 -20.95
CA GLN A 744 36.45 -65.62 -21.45
C GLN A 744 35.31 -64.60 -21.47
N ASP A 745 34.12 -64.95 -22.00
CA ASP A 745 32.90 -64.13 -21.96
C ASP A 745 32.46 -63.80 -20.53
N ARG A 746 32.73 -64.70 -19.58
CA ARG A 746 32.45 -64.50 -18.16
C ARG A 746 33.46 -63.55 -17.52
N TYR A 747 34.75 -63.67 -17.85
CA TYR A 747 35.81 -62.77 -17.39
C TYR A 747 35.61 -61.34 -17.91
N THR A 748 35.28 -61.15 -19.20
CA THR A 748 35.03 -59.81 -19.76
C THR A 748 33.79 -59.15 -19.15
N ARG A 749 32.71 -59.90 -18.91
CA ARG A 749 31.55 -59.42 -18.14
C ARG A 749 31.92 -59.04 -16.70
N LEU A 750 32.72 -59.86 -16.03
CA LEU A 750 33.15 -59.59 -14.65
C LEU A 750 34.02 -58.32 -14.58
N GLU A 751 34.97 -58.17 -15.49
CA GLU A 751 35.82 -56.98 -15.64
C GLU A 751 34.97 -55.72 -15.92
N GLY A 752 33.95 -55.82 -16.78
CA GLY A 752 32.96 -54.77 -17.00
C GLY A 752 32.22 -54.38 -15.73
N THR A 753 31.73 -55.34 -14.94
CA THR A 753 31.08 -55.05 -13.66
C THR A 753 32.03 -54.44 -12.62
N ILE A 754 33.31 -54.82 -12.60
CA ILE A 754 34.32 -54.21 -11.72
C ILE A 754 34.57 -52.76 -12.12
N LYS A 755 34.66 -52.45 -13.42
CA LYS A 755 34.82 -51.06 -13.91
C LYS A 755 33.60 -50.18 -13.60
N LEU A 756 32.39 -50.73 -13.71
CA LEU A 756 31.16 -50.02 -13.30
C LEU A 756 31.15 -49.73 -11.79
N LEU A 757 31.45 -50.71 -10.94
CA LEU A 757 31.53 -50.54 -9.49
C LEU A 757 32.63 -49.55 -9.07
N GLN A 758 33.73 -49.45 -9.83
CA GLN A 758 34.75 -48.43 -9.63
C GLN A 758 34.21 -47.01 -9.94
N ALA A 759 33.52 -46.83 -11.06
CA ALA A 759 32.88 -45.55 -11.40
C ALA A 759 31.77 -45.14 -10.42
N GLU A 760 30.97 -46.09 -9.92
CA GLU A 760 30.00 -45.85 -8.85
C GLU A 760 30.67 -45.41 -7.54
N LYS A 761 31.75 -46.09 -7.14
CA LYS A 761 32.53 -45.71 -5.96
C LYS A 761 33.11 -44.29 -6.09
N ASP A 762 33.71 -43.97 -7.23
CA ASP A 762 34.37 -42.68 -7.42
C ASP A 762 33.34 -41.53 -7.48
N THR A 763 32.20 -41.73 -8.15
CA THR A 763 31.09 -40.73 -8.14
C THR A 763 30.41 -40.60 -6.77
N LEU A 764 30.32 -41.66 -5.97
CA LEU A 764 29.92 -41.58 -4.56
C LEU A 764 30.93 -40.81 -3.72
N GLN A 765 32.23 -40.98 -3.98
CA GLN A 765 33.31 -40.26 -3.30
C GLN A 765 33.33 -38.76 -3.67
N GLU A 766 33.03 -38.41 -4.93
CA GLU A 766 32.79 -37.01 -5.34
C GLU A 766 31.55 -36.39 -4.65
N ARG A 767 30.43 -37.12 -4.60
CA ARG A 767 29.21 -36.69 -3.89
C ARG A 767 29.50 -36.43 -2.40
N TYR A 768 30.20 -37.36 -1.73
CA TYR A 768 30.63 -37.20 -0.34
C TYR A 768 31.50 -35.95 -0.15
N ASN A 769 32.52 -35.76 -1.00
CA ASN A 769 33.39 -34.58 -0.95
C ASN A 769 32.63 -33.27 -1.17
N ASN A 770 31.62 -33.26 -2.06
CA ASN A 770 30.78 -32.07 -2.29
C ASN A 770 29.85 -31.78 -1.10
N VAL A 771 29.23 -32.79 -0.49
CA VAL A 771 28.46 -32.63 0.75
C VAL A 771 29.35 -32.06 1.86
N GLN A 772 30.55 -32.61 2.06
CA GLN A 772 31.50 -32.11 3.06
C GLN A 772 31.95 -30.66 2.80
N ARG A 773 32.14 -30.27 1.53
CA ARG A 773 32.40 -28.86 1.16
C ARG A 773 31.20 -27.95 1.47
N THR A 774 29.98 -28.38 1.16
CA THR A 774 28.78 -27.58 1.45
C THR A 774 28.53 -27.43 2.95
N LEU A 775 28.83 -28.45 3.76
CA LEU A 775 28.76 -28.39 5.22
C LEU A 775 29.74 -27.34 5.76
N ALA A 776 31.02 -27.44 5.39
CA ALA A 776 32.05 -26.47 5.80
C ALA A 776 31.74 -25.02 5.36
N GLN A 777 31.04 -24.84 4.22
CA GLN A 777 30.55 -23.52 3.80
C GLN A 777 29.35 -23.03 4.62
N GLN A 778 28.51 -23.93 5.14
CA GLN A 778 27.43 -23.56 6.08
C GLN A 778 28.00 -23.24 7.46
N ASP A 779 28.93 -24.05 7.98
CA ASP A 779 29.63 -23.78 9.25
C ASP A 779 30.32 -22.41 9.22
N GLY A 780 31.03 -22.08 8.13
CA GLY A 780 31.65 -20.76 7.95
C GLY A 780 30.64 -19.59 7.88
N ARG A 781 29.42 -19.82 7.36
CA ARG A 781 28.35 -18.81 7.39
C ARG A 781 27.75 -18.65 8.79
N ILE A 782 27.64 -19.73 9.55
CA ILE A 782 27.16 -19.70 10.94
C ILE A 782 28.16 -18.91 11.80
N VAL A 783 29.47 -19.23 11.72
CA VAL A 783 30.51 -18.49 12.45
C VAL A 783 30.53 -17.00 12.10
N ASN A 784 30.36 -16.64 10.82
CA ASN A 784 30.26 -15.23 10.42
C ASN A 784 28.99 -14.56 10.99
N ALA A 785 27.84 -15.24 10.97
CA ALA A 785 26.59 -14.70 11.52
C ALA A 785 26.63 -14.55 13.05
N ASP A 786 27.25 -15.50 13.76
CA ASP A 786 27.49 -15.41 15.20
C ASP A 786 28.43 -14.24 15.53
N GLN A 787 29.45 -13.99 14.70
CA GLN A 787 30.34 -12.85 14.88
C GLN A 787 29.64 -11.51 14.55
N GLU A 788 28.82 -11.43 13.50
CA GLU A 788 27.97 -10.25 13.23
C GLU A 788 26.97 -9.99 14.37
N ALA A 789 26.42 -11.04 14.97
CA ALA A 789 25.53 -10.94 16.13
C ALA A 789 26.28 -10.46 17.40
N ALA A 790 27.50 -10.94 17.64
CA ALA A 790 28.36 -10.47 18.73
C ALA A 790 28.76 -8.99 18.54
N ASP A 791 29.12 -8.60 17.32
CA ASP A 791 29.38 -7.21 16.93
C ASP A 791 28.15 -6.33 17.19
N ALA A 792 26.97 -6.78 16.76
CA ALA A 792 25.71 -6.07 16.99
C ALA A 792 25.38 -5.93 18.48
N ALA A 793 25.57 -6.99 19.28
CA ALA A 793 25.39 -6.96 20.73
C ALA A 793 26.36 -5.97 21.40
N SER A 794 27.62 -5.92 20.97
CA SER A 794 28.60 -4.94 21.48
C SER A 794 28.20 -3.48 21.18
N ARG A 795 27.63 -3.22 19.98
CA ARG A 795 27.11 -1.90 19.59
C ARG A 795 25.87 -1.52 20.39
N ILE A 796 24.96 -2.47 20.66
CA ILE A 796 23.80 -2.26 21.53
C ILE A 796 24.27 -1.90 22.94
N GLN A 797 25.20 -2.67 23.52
CA GLN A 797 25.76 -2.39 24.84
C GLN A 797 26.49 -1.02 24.89
N GLY A 798 27.15 -0.62 23.80
CA GLY A 798 27.70 0.73 23.64
C GLY A 798 26.63 1.81 23.73
N LEU A 799 25.56 1.70 22.91
CA LEU A 799 24.44 2.63 22.90
C LEU A 799 23.66 2.65 24.23
N GLU A 800 23.53 1.52 24.93
CA GLU A 800 22.94 1.46 26.27
C GLU A 800 23.79 2.22 27.30
N ASN A 801 25.12 2.08 27.26
CA ASN A 801 26.03 2.86 28.10
C ASN A 801 25.97 4.36 27.78
N GLU A 802 25.89 4.74 26.50
CA GLU A 802 25.68 6.13 26.08
C GLU A 802 24.33 6.67 26.57
N LEU A 803 23.24 5.91 26.46
CA LEU A 803 21.93 6.30 26.97
C LEU A 803 21.90 6.42 28.50
N LEU A 804 22.62 5.56 29.23
CA LEU A 804 22.79 5.67 30.68
C LEU A 804 23.59 6.93 31.05
N ASN A 805 24.65 7.26 30.31
CA ASN A 805 25.44 8.48 30.49
C ASN A 805 24.62 9.75 30.17
N ILE A 806 23.85 9.74 29.08
CA ILE A 806 22.94 10.85 28.71
C ILE A 806 21.84 11.03 29.77
N ARG A 807 21.29 9.94 30.32
CA ARG A 807 20.34 10.02 31.45
C ARG A 807 21.01 10.58 32.72
N ALA A 808 22.26 10.20 33.01
CA ALA A 808 23.00 10.70 34.15
C ALA A 808 23.33 12.21 34.03
N THR A 809 23.80 12.66 32.86
CA THR A 809 24.07 14.08 32.59
C THR A 809 22.80 14.93 32.54
N HIS A 810 21.70 14.41 31.98
CA HIS A 810 20.40 15.08 32.00
C HIS A 810 19.83 15.23 33.42
N ASN A 811 19.96 14.18 34.26
CA ASN A 811 19.59 14.25 35.68
C ASN A 811 20.49 15.25 36.44
N MET A 812 21.79 15.28 36.14
CA MET A 812 22.70 16.29 36.70
C MET A 812 22.26 17.70 36.33
N SER A 813 21.95 17.97 35.05
CA SER A 813 21.42 19.26 34.56
C SER A 813 20.19 19.68 35.35
N LYS A 814 19.19 18.78 35.49
CA LYS A 814 17.99 19.02 36.30
C LYS A 814 18.29 19.37 37.77
N THR A 815 19.29 18.74 38.39
CA THR A 815 19.69 19.12 39.77
C THR A 815 20.41 20.47 39.84
N VAL A 816 21.13 20.87 38.81
CA VAL A 816 21.74 22.21 38.69
C VAL A 816 20.67 23.26 38.45
N GLU A 817 19.74 23.02 37.51
CA GLU A 817 18.56 23.86 37.26
C GLU A 817 17.71 24.03 38.52
N ALA A 818 17.45 22.97 39.29
CA ALA A 818 16.72 23.05 40.55
C ALA A 818 17.43 23.96 41.58
N ARG A 819 18.75 23.76 41.77
CA ARG A 819 19.57 24.62 42.67
C ARG A 819 19.64 26.07 42.21
N LEU A 820 19.71 26.32 40.90
CA LEU A 820 19.69 27.68 40.35
C LEU A 820 18.32 28.35 40.58
N ASN A 821 17.22 27.63 40.37
CA ASN A 821 15.87 28.12 40.65
C ASN A 821 15.64 28.38 42.15
N GLU A 822 16.18 27.54 43.02
CA GLU A 822 16.20 27.75 44.48
C GLU A 822 17.01 29.01 44.84
N ARG A 823 18.22 29.16 44.30
CA ARG A 823 19.08 30.34 44.51
C ARG A 823 18.45 31.63 43.97
N VAL A 824 17.71 31.57 42.86
CA VAL A 824 16.93 32.71 42.34
C VAL A 824 15.79 33.06 43.30
N LYS A 825 15.09 32.08 43.87
CA LYS A 825 14.05 32.33 44.90
C LYS A 825 14.64 33.02 46.13
N GLU A 826 15.75 32.49 46.68
CA GLU A 826 16.47 33.12 47.79
C GLU A 826 16.80 34.59 47.49
N LEU A 827 17.37 34.87 46.32
CA LEU A 827 17.71 36.24 45.89
C LEU A 827 16.48 37.14 45.70
N THR A 828 15.34 36.60 45.23
CA THR A 828 14.08 37.39 45.18
C THR A 828 13.51 37.66 46.56
N GLU A 829 13.60 36.71 47.50
CA GLU A 829 13.21 36.95 48.89
C GLU A 829 14.13 37.96 49.57
N GLU A 830 15.44 37.89 49.38
CA GLU A 830 16.38 38.90 49.87
C GLU A 830 16.10 40.27 49.27
N ARG A 831 15.84 40.36 47.96
CA ARG A 831 15.43 41.60 47.28
C ARG A 831 14.16 42.19 47.91
N ASP A 832 13.17 41.36 48.19
CA ASP A 832 11.87 41.81 48.70
C ASP A 832 11.91 42.12 50.20
N ARG A 833 12.77 41.43 50.98
CA ARG A 833 13.12 41.81 52.36
C ARG A 833 13.85 43.17 52.38
N LEU A 834 14.82 43.38 51.50
CA LEU A 834 15.52 44.67 51.34
C LEU A 834 14.58 45.78 50.88
N SER A 835 13.63 45.48 49.98
CA SER A 835 12.61 46.43 49.54
C SER A 835 11.67 46.82 50.69
N LYS A 836 11.23 45.85 51.51
CA LYS A 836 10.41 46.09 52.71
C LYS A 836 11.16 46.91 53.77
N MET A 837 12.45 46.67 53.98
CA MET A 837 13.25 47.51 54.88
C MET A 837 13.37 48.95 54.37
N LYS A 838 13.54 49.15 53.05
CA LYS A 838 13.57 50.50 52.46
C LYS A 838 12.23 51.23 52.60
N SER A 839 11.09 50.55 52.44
CA SER A 839 9.76 51.16 52.59
C SER A 839 9.35 51.45 54.04
N CYS A 840 10.08 50.93 55.03
CA CYS A 840 9.88 51.26 56.45
C CYS A 840 10.92 52.28 56.99
N GLY A 841 11.81 52.78 56.12
CA GLY A 841 12.84 53.77 56.46
C GLY A 841 12.57 55.18 55.90
N SER A 842 11.35 55.43 55.42
CA SER A 842 10.87 56.67 54.80
C SER A 842 9.49 57.05 55.30
#